data_AF-A0A8J4WZM6-F1
#
_entry.id   AF-A0A8J4WZM6-F1
#
_cell.length_a   1.000
_cell.length_b   1.000
_cell.length_c   1.000
_cell.angle_alpha   90.00
_cell.angle_beta   90.00
_cell.angle_gamma   90.00
#
_symmetry.space_group_name_H-M   'P 1'
#
loop_
_entity.id
_entity.type
_entity.pdbx_description
1 polymer ?
#
loop_
_entity_poly.entity_id
_entity_poly.type
_entity_poly.pdbx_seq_one_letter_code
_entity_poly.pdbx_strand_id
1 'polypeptide(L)'
;MFLNQFFLSFGFPDLKDFLSLIPAVRQAEILNSISVEELSEFLNRPNTVSDGAELCTLLNNYNMTNQYLARIGVFLENSENLQLFNNMEIATSVTKYYTNQIYIQDPNFNPIRLPGGLLCDAPGSAFAPLGEADSQAILISINNKCNEINPQVTATLVAKFPTLSATSIELLGNQSVGLTVGQISSAPSEVINSALSTFSTISGWDQGQANALIQSIISAGFNISSGSSLLSLGTLIGGVPSAIISSIPSSQLLSLSQNPTFINNIQSAPTILQETFVQKIISVDETNVIGNIPGSLAMYIPVVLLSTLSSGDVLLVNNRTWSHDQALLLFGAVASASDDTEDLSTSVLQGFSCTSVQTLTHQKAQQIVKACRPRPNRHKVPLKESQLTCMYNTIKEDSVNFSDVPSDMLLYYSYDKVVQKNCRSYFTSLGAADFSIPSAVLNKPATLFTNAQGCLGISGVKLTRDQVEVLGNMTCTLDASYIQNSDPLILENLKNCGDLSDSQITAVQSLLLSGNTAYGNPLKWTMQTLEQLGILPLYFNSDMWGLFSSDLKINFLQYFMPLLRNQKTPVQKLKNLFTACNSRMSKVRRAAGCTTGNITTVTIADESFPLGYDSTQFDLCLDNTVLRENLAAITEKVVDTSFQIVILNKLNQIYPSGLNDSVLQLLGSTSRVAAIDDIRKWNINMIDTLSSLMNSNNGNWTPTMSNAVITRYLSIVNHTLGTAEINTIGSNICSLDVNILETITADSLKNANSLDVSSCSIEKKHAMYIIRKSSFNGQGLTSAYYQLIRPYLGGAPVQDIQSLSTMNVNMDITTFLDLNPDVIMALNVSTVQGLLGMTIADLKLFENSSVIQSWLAQQDQSALDTLKLDLVGGKIIAVTPQAANTTVTIGQTNQTTTANTPTQTSGAPAVYDGAGFLLLCLGLLTHFTHVLHPT
;
A
#
# COMPACT_ATOMS: atom_id res chain seq x y z
N MET A 1 -39.00 -24.54 27.74
CA MET A 1 -39.10 -24.98 29.15
C MET A 1 -38.38 -26.30 29.34
N PHE A 2 -37.18 -26.45 28.77
CA PHE A 2 -36.45 -27.71 28.72
C PHE A 2 -35.79 -28.00 30.07
N LEU A 3 -35.03 -27.05 30.61
CA LEU A 3 -34.29 -27.26 31.86
C LEU A 3 -35.22 -27.44 33.08
N ASN A 4 -36.28 -26.63 33.15
CA ASN A 4 -37.29 -26.74 34.21
C ASN A 4 -38.11 -28.05 34.11
N GLN A 5 -38.41 -28.54 32.90
CA GLN A 5 -39.06 -29.84 32.72
C GLN A 5 -38.12 -31.03 32.97
N PHE A 6 -36.82 -30.88 32.72
CA PHE A 6 -35.86 -31.96 32.84
C PHE A 6 -35.48 -32.23 34.30
N PHE A 7 -35.31 -31.18 35.11
CA PHE A 7 -34.84 -31.33 36.50
C PHE A 7 -35.95 -31.37 37.56
N LEU A 8 -37.23 -31.12 37.22
CA LEU A 8 -38.42 -31.38 38.05
C LEU A 8 -38.25 -31.12 39.57
N SER A 9 -37.64 -29.99 39.95
CA SER A 9 -37.40 -29.58 41.35
C SER A 9 -36.34 -30.34 42.15
N PHE A 10 -35.58 -31.26 41.55
CA PHE A 10 -34.26 -31.67 42.07
C PHE A 10 -33.28 -30.55 41.72
N GLY A 11 -32.47 -30.08 42.67
CA GLY A 11 -31.60 -28.91 42.50
C GLY A 11 -30.86 -28.90 41.15
N PHE A 12 -30.73 -27.72 40.55
CA PHE A 12 -30.02 -27.59 39.27
C PHE A 12 -28.55 -28.00 39.44
N PRO A 13 -28.00 -28.87 38.58
CA PRO A 13 -26.59 -29.23 38.61
C PRO A 13 -25.72 -28.01 38.29
N ASP A 14 -24.45 -28.04 38.69
CA ASP A 14 -23.47 -27.08 38.18
C ASP A 14 -23.22 -27.33 36.68
N LEU A 15 -22.51 -26.40 36.03
CA LEU A 15 -22.29 -26.43 34.60
C LEU A 15 -21.47 -27.65 34.18
N LYS A 16 -20.54 -28.09 35.02
CA LYS A 16 -19.75 -29.31 34.81
C LYS A 16 -20.64 -30.52 34.68
N ASP A 17 -21.46 -30.73 35.71
CA ASP A 17 -22.34 -31.88 35.79
C ASP A 17 -23.37 -31.81 34.66
N PHE A 18 -23.91 -30.61 34.39
CA PHE A 18 -24.80 -30.36 33.27
C PHE A 18 -24.19 -30.76 31.91
N LEU A 19 -22.96 -30.32 31.62
CA LEU A 19 -22.27 -30.65 30.36
C LEU A 19 -21.85 -32.12 30.28
N SER A 20 -21.52 -32.75 31.42
CA SER A 20 -21.14 -34.17 31.50
C SER A 20 -22.32 -35.11 31.26
N LEU A 21 -23.54 -34.67 31.54
CA LEU A 21 -24.79 -35.41 31.27
C LEU A 21 -25.13 -35.43 29.77
N ILE A 22 -24.44 -34.63 28.95
CA ILE A 22 -24.66 -34.53 27.52
C ILE A 22 -23.52 -35.24 26.77
N PRO A 23 -23.81 -36.24 25.92
CA PRO A 23 -22.78 -36.85 25.08
C PRO A 23 -22.07 -35.81 24.22
N ALA A 24 -20.73 -35.80 24.21
CA ALA A 24 -19.92 -34.77 23.54
C ALA A 24 -20.31 -34.52 22.07
N VAL A 25 -20.62 -35.59 21.31
CA VAL A 25 -21.06 -35.53 19.91
C VAL A 25 -22.43 -34.87 19.69
N ARG A 26 -23.23 -34.68 20.75
CA ARG A 26 -24.57 -34.06 20.71
C ARG A 26 -24.68 -32.80 21.55
N GLN A 27 -23.57 -32.31 22.13
CA GLN A 27 -23.58 -31.11 22.96
C GLN A 27 -24.11 -29.90 22.20
N ALA A 28 -23.62 -29.63 20.98
CA ALA A 28 -24.14 -28.52 20.19
C ALA A 28 -25.64 -28.67 19.88
N GLU A 29 -26.13 -29.86 19.52
CA GLU A 29 -27.55 -30.10 19.24
C GLU A 29 -28.44 -29.79 20.47
N ILE A 30 -28.03 -30.28 21.65
CA ILE A 30 -28.80 -30.16 22.89
C ILE A 30 -28.71 -28.76 23.49
N LEU A 31 -27.51 -28.16 23.54
CA LEU A 31 -27.34 -26.78 24.01
C LEU A 31 -28.19 -25.82 23.18
N ASN A 32 -28.23 -26.00 21.85
CA ASN A 32 -29.00 -25.16 20.94
C ASN A 32 -30.52 -25.37 21.01
N SER A 33 -30.99 -26.37 21.76
CA SER A 33 -32.42 -26.55 22.05
C SER A 33 -32.91 -25.72 23.25
N ILE A 34 -31.97 -25.15 24.03
CA ILE A 34 -32.26 -24.33 25.21
C ILE A 34 -32.52 -22.89 24.77
N SER A 35 -33.66 -22.33 25.17
CA SER A 35 -33.96 -20.92 24.91
C SER A 35 -33.01 -20.01 25.71
N VAL A 36 -32.74 -18.83 25.18
CA VAL A 36 -31.89 -17.81 25.82
C VAL A 36 -32.34 -17.50 27.26
N GLU A 37 -33.65 -17.42 27.50
CA GLU A 37 -34.21 -17.11 28.83
C GLU A 37 -33.89 -18.18 29.87
N GLU A 38 -33.98 -19.45 29.48
CA GLU A 38 -33.70 -20.60 30.36
C GLU A 38 -32.22 -20.76 30.63
N LEU A 39 -31.40 -20.56 29.60
CA LEU A 39 -29.96 -20.56 29.76
C LEU A 39 -29.51 -19.41 30.68
N SER A 40 -30.14 -18.25 30.55
CA SER A 40 -29.93 -17.09 31.42
C SER A 40 -30.35 -17.37 32.86
N GLU A 41 -31.53 -17.96 33.07
CA GLU A 41 -31.98 -18.34 34.41
C GLU A 41 -31.08 -19.39 35.05
N PHE A 42 -30.51 -20.30 34.25
CA PHE A 42 -29.57 -21.32 34.70
C PHE A 42 -28.23 -20.70 35.11
N LEU A 43 -27.57 -19.99 34.21
CA LEU A 43 -26.21 -19.48 34.43
C LEU A 43 -26.15 -18.31 35.42
N ASN A 44 -27.26 -17.60 35.67
CA ASN A 44 -27.35 -16.57 36.71
C ASN A 44 -27.50 -17.12 38.13
N ARG A 45 -27.70 -18.43 38.32
CA ARG A 45 -27.83 -19.00 39.67
C ARG A 45 -26.47 -19.06 40.37
N PRO A 46 -26.39 -18.73 41.67
CA PRO A 46 -25.13 -18.80 42.43
C PRO A 46 -24.49 -20.18 42.35
N ASN A 47 -23.16 -20.26 42.22
CA ASN A 47 -22.37 -21.49 42.15
C ASN A 47 -22.68 -22.42 40.96
N THR A 48 -23.37 -21.94 39.91
CA THR A 48 -23.66 -22.75 38.72
C THR A 48 -22.44 -22.92 37.83
N VAL A 49 -21.60 -21.89 37.71
CA VAL A 49 -20.39 -21.93 36.88
C VAL A 49 -19.18 -21.88 37.80
N SER A 50 -18.50 -23.02 37.95
CA SER A 50 -17.34 -23.17 38.83
C SER A 50 -16.01 -23.20 38.09
N ASP A 51 -16.01 -23.50 36.78
CA ASP A 51 -14.82 -23.55 35.93
C ASP A 51 -15.06 -22.79 34.62
N GLY A 52 -14.09 -21.95 34.24
CA GLY A 52 -14.11 -21.20 32.98
C GLY A 52 -14.06 -22.11 31.75
N ALA A 53 -13.42 -23.28 31.82
CA ALA A 53 -13.33 -24.22 30.70
C ALA A 53 -14.70 -24.83 30.32
N GLU A 54 -15.57 -25.02 31.31
CA GLU A 54 -16.93 -25.52 31.12
C GLU A 54 -17.81 -24.42 30.50
N LEU A 55 -17.65 -23.18 30.96
CA LEU A 55 -18.31 -22.03 30.34
C LEU A 55 -17.85 -21.85 28.89
N CYS A 56 -16.56 -22.02 28.59
CA CYS A 56 -16.03 -22.03 27.23
C CYS A 56 -16.69 -23.11 26.38
N THR A 57 -16.79 -24.33 26.90
CA THR A 57 -17.42 -25.45 26.20
C THR A 57 -18.88 -25.13 25.88
N LEU A 58 -19.62 -24.51 26.81
CA LEU A 58 -21.01 -24.12 26.57
C LEU A 58 -21.11 -23.00 25.54
N LEU A 59 -20.39 -21.89 25.72
CA LEU A 59 -20.50 -20.70 24.85
C LEU A 59 -20.01 -20.96 23.42
N ASN A 60 -18.99 -21.81 23.25
CA ASN A 60 -18.48 -22.19 21.93
C ASN A 60 -19.43 -23.12 21.17
N ASN A 61 -20.24 -23.92 21.88
CA ASN A 61 -21.18 -24.86 21.26
C ASN A 61 -22.61 -24.31 21.14
N TYR A 62 -22.89 -23.13 21.70
CA TYR A 62 -24.19 -22.47 21.65
C TYR A 62 -24.27 -21.43 20.52
N ASN A 63 -25.23 -21.61 19.60
CA ASN A 63 -25.41 -20.82 18.38
C ASN A 63 -26.08 -19.45 18.64
N MET A 64 -26.73 -19.30 19.80
CA MET A 64 -27.40 -18.08 20.25
C MET A 64 -26.57 -17.32 21.30
N THR A 65 -25.28 -17.61 21.46
CA THR A 65 -24.39 -16.96 22.45
C THR A 65 -24.47 -15.43 22.40
N ASN A 66 -24.47 -14.82 21.21
CA ASN A 66 -24.59 -13.37 21.06
C ASN A 66 -25.95 -12.83 21.56
N GLN A 67 -27.04 -13.57 21.35
CA GLN A 67 -28.37 -13.17 21.81
C GLN A 67 -28.52 -13.34 23.33
N TYR A 68 -27.89 -14.36 23.89
CA TYR A 68 -27.82 -14.61 25.32
C TYR A 68 -27.04 -13.52 26.06
N LEU A 69 -25.84 -13.19 25.58
CA LEU A 69 -25.01 -12.15 26.19
C LEU A 69 -25.68 -10.76 26.15
N ALA A 70 -26.54 -10.49 25.16
CA ALA A 70 -27.32 -9.26 25.09
C ALA A 70 -28.43 -9.14 26.16
N ARG A 71 -28.83 -10.22 26.84
CA ARG A 71 -29.95 -10.25 27.80
C ARG A 71 -29.54 -10.43 29.27
N ILE A 72 -28.24 -10.51 29.57
CA ILE A 72 -27.76 -11.11 30.83
C ILE A 72 -27.17 -10.14 31.84
N GLY A 73 -27.74 -8.96 32.02
CA GLY A 73 -27.06 -7.91 32.79
C GLY A 73 -26.60 -8.24 34.21
N VAL A 74 -27.31 -9.13 34.92
CA VAL A 74 -26.88 -9.60 36.25
C VAL A 74 -25.63 -10.49 36.19
N PHE A 75 -25.42 -11.26 35.12
CA PHE A 75 -24.22 -12.10 34.94
C PHE A 75 -23.00 -11.29 34.56
N LEU A 76 -23.20 -10.23 33.75
CA LEU A 76 -22.10 -9.42 33.20
C LEU A 76 -21.30 -8.69 34.28
N GLU A 77 -21.98 -8.17 35.31
CA GLU A 77 -21.37 -7.37 36.39
C GLU A 77 -20.98 -8.20 37.63
N ASN A 78 -21.35 -9.49 37.67
CA ASN A 78 -21.10 -10.37 38.80
C ASN A 78 -19.60 -10.63 38.98
N SER A 79 -19.08 -10.40 40.18
CA SER A 79 -17.65 -10.51 40.48
C SER A 79 -17.08 -11.91 40.35
N GLU A 80 -17.86 -12.96 40.62
CA GLU A 80 -17.42 -14.36 40.49
C GLU A 80 -17.35 -14.76 39.01
N ASN A 81 -18.33 -14.35 38.21
CA ASN A 81 -18.34 -14.62 36.77
C ASN A 81 -17.20 -13.91 36.03
N LEU A 82 -16.84 -12.68 36.45
CA LEU A 82 -15.68 -11.98 35.89
C LEU A 82 -14.40 -12.78 36.09
N GLN A 83 -14.20 -13.47 37.23
CA GLN A 83 -12.98 -14.25 37.48
C GLN A 83 -12.77 -15.38 36.47
N LEU A 84 -13.82 -15.86 35.81
CA LEU A 84 -13.74 -16.88 34.75
C LEU A 84 -12.89 -16.39 33.57
N PHE A 85 -12.81 -15.07 33.34
CA PHE A 85 -12.01 -14.45 32.29
C PHE A 85 -10.54 -14.24 32.63
N ASN A 86 -10.06 -14.75 33.78
CA ASN A 86 -8.62 -14.93 33.99
C ASN A 86 -8.03 -16.08 33.15
N ASN A 87 -8.86 -16.93 32.54
CA ASN A 87 -8.39 -17.99 31.67
C ASN A 87 -7.94 -17.43 30.30
N MET A 88 -6.67 -17.64 29.94
CA MET A 88 -6.08 -17.16 28.68
C MET A 88 -6.52 -17.96 27.44
N GLU A 89 -7.24 -19.07 27.60
CA GLU A 89 -7.77 -19.88 26.48
C GLU A 89 -9.07 -19.31 25.88
N ILE A 90 -9.67 -18.28 26.50
CA ILE A 90 -10.87 -17.63 25.95
C ILE A 90 -10.48 -16.82 24.71
N ALA A 91 -11.17 -17.08 23.59
CA ALA A 91 -10.93 -16.37 22.35
C ALA A 91 -11.14 -14.85 22.53
N THR A 92 -10.23 -14.04 21.98
CA THR A 92 -10.27 -12.57 22.07
C THR A 92 -11.56 -11.95 21.54
N SER A 93 -12.20 -12.59 20.55
CA SER A 93 -13.52 -12.16 20.05
C SER A 93 -14.60 -12.24 21.13
N VAL A 94 -14.52 -13.22 22.02
CA VAL A 94 -15.46 -13.41 23.13
C VAL A 94 -15.16 -12.41 24.25
N THR A 95 -13.89 -12.18 24.61
CA THR A 95 -13.52 -11.16 25.61
C THR A 95 -13.92 -9.77 25.17
N LYS A 96 -13.68 -9.42 23.90
CA LYS A 96 -14.05 -8.13 23.33
C LYS A 96 -15.56 -7.93 23.29
N TYR A 97 -16.32 -8.94 22.84
CA TYR A 97 -17.77 -8.87 22.82
C TYR A 97 -18.35 -8.74 24.24
N TYR A 98 -17.87 -9.57 25.19
CA TYR A 98 -18.31 -9.54 26.58
C TYR A 98 -18.04 -8.17 27.22
N THR A 99 -16.82 -7.66 27.08
CA THR A 99 -16.43 -6.34 27.58
C THR A 99 -17.31 -5.23 27.00
N ASN A 100 -17.58 -5.27 25.69
CA ASN A 100 -18.49 -4.32 25.06
C ASN A 100 -19.90 -4.38 25.66
N GLN A 101 -20.43 -5.58 25.93
CA GLN A 101 -21.75 -5.71 26.57
C GLN A 101 -21.77 -5.15 28.00
N ILE A 102 -20.69 -5.31 28.79
CA ILE A 102 -20.60 -4.69 30.12
C ILE A 102 -20.81 -3.18 30.00
N TYR A 103 -20.05 -2.52 29.14
CA TYR A 103 -20.09 -1.06 29.02
C TYR A 103 -21.30 -0.51 28.26
N ILE A 104 -21.99 -1.34 27.47
CA ILE A 104 -23.31 -0.99 26.92
C ILE A 104 -24.36 -0.91 28.05
N GLN A 105 -24.27 -1.81 29.03
CA GLN A 105 -25.26 -1.90 30.11
C GLN A 105 -24.94 -0.99 31.29
N ASP A 106 -23.68 -0.96 31.72
CA ASP A 106 -23.14 -0.01 32.69
C ASP A 106 -21.96 0.76 32.08
N PRO A 107 -22.23 1.89 31.41
CA PRO A 107 -21.18 2.75 30.86
C PRO A 107 -20.18 3.29 31.91
N ASN A 108 -20.53 3.24 33.21
CA ASN A 108 -19.69 3.72 34.30
C ASN A 108 -19.03 2.57 35.08
N PHE A 109 -19.07 1.34 34.54
CA PHE A 109 -18.46 0.19 35.18
C PHE A 109 -16.99 0.45 35.49
N ASN A 110 -16.57 0.21 36.73
CA ASN A 110 -15.21 0.51 37.14
C ASN A 110 -14.22 -0.51 36.53
N PRO A 111 -13.28 -0.08 35.66
CA PRO A 111 -12.36 -1.00 34.99
C PRO A 111 -11.42 -1.75 35.94
N ILE A 112 -11.21 -1.29 37.18
CA ILE A 112 -10.44 -2.03 38.20
C ILE A 112 -11.01 -3.42 38.45
N ARG A 113 -12.32 -3.56 38.30
CA ARG A 113 -13.01 -4.85 38.53
C ARG A 113 -12.83 -5.84 37.38
N LEU A 114 -12.26 -5.42 36.25
CA LEU A 114 -12.06 -6.27 35.08
C LEU A 114 -10.79 -7.11 35.21
N PRO A 115 -10.88 -8.45 35.18
CA PRO A 115 -9.73 -9.33 35.15
C PRO A 115 -9.25 -9.63 33.71
N GLY A 116 -8.01 -10.12 33.61
CA GLY A 116 -7.46 -10.73 32.39
C GLY A 116 -7.60 -9.86 31.14
N GLY A 117 -7.98 -10.50 30.04
CA GLY A 117 -8.17 -9.84 28.73
C GLY A 117 -9.32 -8.82 28.69
N LEU A 118 -10.31 -8.91 29.60
CA LEU A 118 -11.41 -7.94 29.63
C LEU A 118 -10.93 -6.52 29.94
N LEU A 119 -9.89 -6.39 30.78
CA LEU A 119 -9.28 -5.10 31.06
C LEU A 119 -8.66 -4.48 29.80
N CYS A 120 -8.04 -5.31 28.94
CA CYS A 120 -7.37 -4.87 27.72
C CYS A 120 -8.36 -4.40 26.64
N ASP A 121 -9.57 -4.99 26.64
CA ASP A 121 -10.65 -4.68 25.70
C ASP A 121 -11.58 -3.54 26.17
N ALA A 122 -11.35 -2.97 27.35
CA ALA A 122 -12.20 -1.92 27.91
C ALA A 122 -12.08 -0.59 27.12
N PRO A 123 -13.18 0.16 26.95
CA PRO A 123 -13.15 1.42 26.21
C PRO A 123 -12.40 2.50 26.99
N GLY A 124 -11.72 3.41 26.28
CA GLY A 124 -10.96 4.51 26.89
C GLY A 124 -11.78 5.38 27.85
N SER A 125 -13.07 5.56 27.57
CA SER A 125 -13.99 6.32 28.42
C SER A 125 -14.12 5.75 29.83
N ALA A 126 -13.94 4.45 30.02
CA ALA A 126 -14.01 3.79 31.34
C ALA A 126 -12.89 4.23 32.28
N PHE A 127 -11.75 4.66 31.72
CA PHE A 127 -10.57 5.06 32.48
C PHE A 127 -10.57 6.56 32.83
N ALA A 128 -11.41 7.35 32.17
CA ALA A 128 -11.47 8.80 32.39
C ALA A 128 -11.85 9.19 33.83
N PRO A 129 -12.82 8.53 34.51
CA PRO A 129 -13.22 8.87 35.88
C PRO A 129 -12.21 8.46 36.96
N LEU A 130 -11.18 7.66 36.63
CA LEU A 130 -10.28 7.10 37.64
C LEU A 130 -9.46 8.17 38.36
N GLY A 131 -9.30 7.97 39.67
CA GLY A 131 -8.35 8.69 40.49
C GLY A 131 -6.91 8.24 40.25
N GLU A 132 -5.96 8.91 40.88
CA GLU A 132 -4.52 8.64 40.69
C GLU A 132 -4.15 7.22 41.15
N ALA A 133 -4.48 6.85 42.39
CA ALA A 133 -4.15 5.53 42.96
C ALA A 133 -4.72 4.37 42.12
N ASP A 134 -5.97 4.53 41.68
CA ASP A 134 -6.68 3.59 40.82
C ASP A 134 -6.00 3.45 39.44
N SER A 135 -5.58 4.58 38.86
CA SER A 135 -4.85 4.60 37.58
C SER A 135 -3.50 3.90 37.69
N GLN A 136 -2.78 4.04 38.82
CA GLN A 136 -1.51 3.35 39.05
C GLN A 136 -1.71 1.83 39.16
N ALA A 137 -2.72 1.38 39.92
CA ALA A 137 -3.03 -0.05 40.06
C ALA A 137 -3.43 -0.70 38.71
N ILE A 138 -4.19 0.04 37.89
CA ILE A 138 -4.54 -0.40 36.54
C ILE A 138 -3.33 -0.47 35.63
N LEU A 139 -2.45 0.53 35.63
CA LEU A 139 -1.25 0.53 34.78
C LEU A 139 -0.36 -0.68 35.05
N ILE A 140 -0.18 -1.06 36.31
CA ILE A 140 0.54 -2.28 36.69
C ILE A 140 -0.15 -3.53 36.10
N SER A 141 -1.48 -3.59 36.18
CA SER A 141 -2.25 -4.71 35.65
C SER A 141 -2.17 -4.79 34.12
N ILE A 142 -2.26 -3.64 33.46
CA ILE A 142 -2.12 -3.45 32.02
C ILE A 142 -0.75 -3.93 31.55
N ASN A 143 0.33 -3.43 32.13
CA ASN A 143 1.69 -3.74 31.70
C ASN A 143 2.06 -5.22 31.93
N ASN A 144 1.38 -5.90 32.86
CA ASN A 144 1.60 -7.32 33.14
C ASN A 144 0.72 -8.26 32.32
N LYS A 145 -0.50 -7.85 31.93
CA LYS A 145 -1.52 -8.75 31.36
C LYS A 145 -1.91 -8.45 29.92
N CYS A 146 -1.69 -7.23 29.43
CA CYS A 146 -2.12 -6.82 28.09
C CYS A 146 -0.94 -6.80 27.13
N ASN A 147 -1.08 -7.52 26.01
CA ASN A 147 -0.12 -7.45 24.91
C ASN A 147 -0.38 -6.21 24.03
N GLU A 148 -1.65 -5.88 23.82
CA GLU A 148 -2.11 -4.72 23.06
C GLU A 148 -3.21 -4.01 23.86
N ILE A 149 -3.28 -2.69 23.72
CA ILE A 149 -4.27 -1.84 24.36
C ILE A 149 -4.77 -0.80 23.39
N ASN A 150 -6.06 -0.48 23.49
CA ASN A 150 -6.65 0.62 22.75
C ASN A 150 -5.90 1.94 23.04
N PRO A 151 -5.36 2.63 22.02
CA PRO A 151 -4.60 3.87 22.22
C PRO A 151 -5.34 4.96 23.01
N GLN A 152 -6.69 4.96 23.01
CA GLN A 152 -7.49 5.86 23.84
C GLN A 152 -7.29 5.61 25.34
N VAL A 153 -7.13 4.36 25.75
CA VAL A 153 -6.84 3.98 27.14
C VAL A 153 -5.46 4.51 27.52
N THR A 154 -4.47 4.28 26.66
CA THR A 154 -3.10 4.81 26.81
C THR A 154 -3.11 6.33 26.98
N ALA A 155 -3.75 7.06 26.06
CA ALA A 155 -3.86 8.52 26.13
C ALA A 155 -4.58 9.00 27.40
N THR A 156 -5.64 8.29 27.82
CA THR A 156 -6.42 8.65 29.02
C THR A 156 -5.62 8.45 30.29
N LEU A 157 -4.86 7.35 30.40
CA LEU A 157 -4.02 7.06 31.57
C LEU A 157 -2.80 7.98 31.63
N VAL A 158 -2.15 8.25 30.49
CA VAL A 158 -1.00 9.17 30.43
C VAL A 158 -1.40 10.59 30.83
N ALA A 159 -2.60 11.05 30.46
CA ALA A 159 -3.10 12.36 30.85
C ALA A 159 -3.23 12.55 32.38
N LYS A 160 -3.22 11.46 33.17
CA LYS A 160 -3.20 11.51 34.64
C LYS A 160 -1.82 11.88 35.21
N PHE A 161 -0.77 11.87 34.39
CA PHE A 161 0.61 12.21 34.75
C PHE A 161 1.08 13.46 34.01
N PRO A 162 0.59 14.67 34.37
CA PRO A 162 0.91 15.91 33.64
C PRO A 162 2.39 16.31 33.78
N THR A 163 3.07 15.87 34.83
CA THR A 163 4.50 16.11 35.05
C THR A 163 5.24 14.79 35.09
N LEU A 164 6.27 14.66 34.25
CA LEU A 164 7.07 13.44 34.17
C LEU A 164 8.11 13.38 35.27
N SER A 165 8.18 12.21 35.91
CA SER A 165 9.20 11.79 36.87
C SER A 165 9.72 10.41 36.45
N ALA A 166 10.88 10.00 36.97
CA ALA A 166 11.41 8.66 36.71
C ALA A 166 10.40 7.56 37.09
N THR A 167 9.74 7.72 38.25
CA THR A 167 8.73 6.77 38.75
C THR A 167 7.48 6.73 37.86
N SER A 168 7.00 7.88 37.36
CA SER A 168 5.84 7.87 36.46
C SER A 168 6.17 7.21 35.12
N ILE A 169 7.38 7.40 34.60
CA ILE A 169 7.80 6.76 33.35
C ILE A 169 7.94 5.24 33.51
N GLU A 170 8.56 4.79 34.60
CA GLU A 170 8.67 3.37 34.94
C GLU A 170 7.29 2.71 35.10
N LEU A 171 6.36 3.40 35.77
CA LEU A 171 4.99 2.94 35.93
C LEU A 171 4.22 2.88 34.60
N LEU A 172 4.38 3.90 33.74
CA LEU A 172 3.75 3.91 32.43
C LEU A 172 4.26 2.76 31.56
N GLY A 173 5.57 2.46 31.61
CA GLY A 173 6.17 1.43 30.78
C GLY A 173 5.86 1.68 29.30
N ASN A 174 5.34 0.66 28.60
CA ASN A 174 4.95 0.76 27.19
C ASN A 174 3.86 1.81 26.93
N GLN A 175 3.08 2.20 27.94
CA GLN A 175 2.06 3.25 27.81
C GLN A 175 2.67 4.64 27.61
N SER A 176 3.99 4.80 27.76
CA SER A 176 4.67 6.08 27.49
C SER A 176 4.53 6.55 26.04
N VAL A 177 4.14 5.69 25.09
CA VAL A 177 3.78 6.12 23.72
C VAL A 177 2.54 7.02 23.65
N GLY A 178 1.79 7.17 24.74
CA GLY A 178 0.72 8.16 24.84
C GLY A 178 1.18 9.57 25.25
N LEU A 179 2.48 9.77 25.51
CA LEU A 179 3.02 11.07 25.93
C LEU A 179 2.94 12.09 24.80
N THR A 180 2.47 13.29 25.10
CA THR A 180 2.51 14.38 24.10
C THR A 180 3.92 14.90 23.92
N VAL A 181 4.20 15.51 22.77
CA VAL A 181 5.47 16.23 22.52
C VAL A 181 5.68 17.33 23.56
N GLY A 182 4.60 17.95 24.04
CA GLY A 182 4.62 18.95 25.12
C GLY A 182 5.11 18.37 26.44
N GLN A 183 4.60 17.20 26.85
CA GLN A 183 5.05 16.51 28.08
C GLN A 183 6.53 16.12 27.99
N ILE A 184 6.97 15.58 26.84
CA ILE A 184 8.36 15.17 26.61
C ILE A 184 9.30 16.37 26.66
N SER A 185 8.94 17.46 25.97
CA SER A 185 9.80 18.65 25.85
C SER A 185 9.86 19.47 27.14
N SER A 186 8.86 19.33 28.02
CA SER A 186 8.80 20.04 29.31
C SER A 186 9.40 19.24 30.47
N ALA A 187 9.80 17.98 30.23
CA ALA A 187 10.37 17.13 31.27
C ALA A 187 11.78 17.60 31.67
N PRO A 188 12.15 17.52 32.97
CA PRO A 188 13.51 17.83 33.39
C PRO A 188 14.56 16.91 32.74
N SER A 189 15.71 17.46 32.39
CA SER A 189 16.82 16.74 31.76
C SER A 189 17.26 15.52 32.58
N GLU A 190 17.27 15.61 33.91
CA GLU A 190 17.63 14.49 34.80
C GLU A 190 16.63 13.33 34.70
N VAL A 191 15.35 13.63 34.51
CA VAL A 191 14.29 12.63 34.34
C VAL A 191 14.46 11.91 33.00
N ILE A 192 14.70 12.64 31.92
CA ILE A 192 14.92 12.06 30.59
C ILE A 192 16.15 11.15 30.58
N ASN A 193 17.27 11.59 31.17
CA ASN A 193 18.49 10.81 31.24
C ASN A 193 18.32 9.51 32.06
N SER A 194 17.65 9.59 33.22
CA SER A 194 17.41 8.41 34.07
C SER A 194 16.43 7.41 33.44
N ALA A 195 15.54 7.88 32.55
CA ALA A 195 14.55 7.04 31.87
C ALA A 195 15.00 6.49 30.51
N LEU A 196 16.20 6.83 30.02
CA LEU A 196 16.67 6.45 28.69
C LEU A 196 16.60 4.93 28.42
N SER A 197 16.98 4.11 29.41
CA SER A 197 16.93 2.64 29.27
C SER A 197 15.52 2.10 29.09
N THR A 198 14.52 2.81 29.60
CA THR A 198 13.10 2.47 29.45
C THR A 198 12.64 2.89 28.07
N PHE A 199 12.87 4.16 27.70
CA PHE A 199 12.45 4.70 26.40
C PHE A 199 13.04 3.97 25.20
N SER A 200 14.29 3.50 25.31
CA SER A 200 14.97 2.77 24.23
C SER A 200 14.38 1.39 23.93
N THR A 201 13.55 0.84 24.82
CA THR A 201 12.90 -0.47 24.64
C THR A 201 11.45 -0.37 24.16
N ILE A 202 10.85 0.80 24.29
CA ILE A 202 9.43 1.02 23.96
C ILE A 202 9.30 1.16 22.44
N SER A 203 8.44 0.35 21.83
CA SER A 203 8.10 0.46 20.40
C SER A 203 6.82 1.27 20.20
N GLY A 204 6.64 1.87 19.02
CA GLY A 204 5.43 2.63 18.68
C GLY A 204 5.50 4.15 18.88
N TRP A 205 6.71 4.71 19.07
CA TRP A 205 6.89 6.17 19.06
C TRP A 205 6.52 6.76 17.70
N ASP A 206 5.66 7.79 17.70
CA ASP A 206 5.47 8.60 16.50
C ASP A 206 6.72 9.46 16.22
N GLN A 207 6.84 9.96 14.98
CA GLN A 207 8.03 10.74 14.58
C GLN A 207 8.22 12.02 15.42
N GLY A 208 7.13 12.67 15.85
CA GLY A 208 7.19 13.85 16.68
C GLY A 208 7.72 13.55 18.08
N GLN A 209 7.25 12.46 18.68
CA GLN A 209 7.73 11.96 19.98
C GLN A 209 9.19 11.54 19.92
N ALA A 210 9.58 10.76 18.89
CA ALA A 210 10.96 10.32 18.72
C ALA A 210 11.91 11.52 18.55
N ASN A 211 11.53 12.50 17.71
CA ASN A 211 12.28 13.74 17.54
C ASN A 211 12.41 14.51 18.86
N ALA A 212 11.32 14.65 19.61
CA ALA A 212 11.31 15.36 20.88
C ALA A 212 12.18 14.65 21.94
N LEU A 213 12.10 13.33 22.04
CA LEU A 213 12.92 12.54 22.97
C LEU A 213 14.40 12.68 22.64
N ILE A 214 14.80 12.54 21.38
CA ILE A 214 16.21 12.70 20.97
C ILE A 214 16.70 14.13 21.25
N GLN A 215 15.91 15.15 20.95
CA GLN A 215 16.26 16.54 21.28
C GLN A 215 16.43 16.76 22.79
N SER A 216 15.53 16.20 23.61
CA SER A 216 15.62 16.28 25.07
C SER A 216 16.84 15.51 25.61
N ILE A 217 17.14 14.34 25.06
CA ILE A 217 18.33 13.52 25.42
C ILE A 217 19.63 14.28 25.13
N ILE A 218 19.74 14.90 23.94
CA ILE A 218 20.91 15.71 23.57
C ILE A 218 21.02 16.94 24.49
N SER A 219 19.91 17.63 24.74
CA SER A 219 19.86 18.80 25.62
C SER A 219 20.22 18.46 27.07
N ALA A 220 19.97 17.22 27.49
CA ALA A 220 20.33 16.67 28.78
C ALA A 220 21.82 16.25 28.89
N GLY A 221 22.61 16.46 27.83
CA GLY A 221 24.06 16.24 27.82
C GLY A 221 24.51 14.89 27.29
N PHE A 222 23.59 14.05 26.78
CA PHE A 222 23.96 12.78 26.17
C PHE A 222 24.57 13.01 24.77
N ASN A 223 25.76 12.47 24.54
CA ASN A 223 26.50 12.67 23.29
C ASN A 223 26.36 11.47 22.34
N ILE A 224 25.61 11.64 21.25
CA ILE A 224 25.42 10.64 20.20
C ILE A 224 26.58 10.74 19.18
N SER A 225 27.78 10.29 19.57
CA SER A 225 28.99 10.39 18.73
C SER A 225 29.68 9.05 18.43
N SER A 226 29.11 7.93 18.87
CA SER A 226 29.68 6.59 18.68
C SER A 226 28.63 5.55 18.30
N GLY A 227 29.07 4.42 17.75
CA GLY A 227 28.18 3.29 17.49
C GLY A 227 27.56 2.73 18.77
N SER A 228 28.25 2.81 19.92
CA SER A 228 27.72 2.36 21.22
C SER A 228 26.63 3.28 21.76
N SER A 229 26.79 4.61 21.66
CA SER A 229 25.74 5.54 22.07
C SER A 229 24.52 5.42 21.16
N LEU A 230 24.73 5.22 19.85
CA LEU A 230 23.65 4.97 18.91
C LEU A 230 22.89 3.67 19.23
N LEU A 231 23.59 2.58 19.55
CA LEU A 231 22.97 1.32 19.97
C LEU A 231 22.10 1.48 21.21
N SER A 232 22.54 2.29 22.19
CA SER A 232 21.82 2.49 23.45
C SER A 232 20.48 3.21 23.31
N LEU A 233 20.26 3.91 22.18
CA LEU A 233 18.99 4.58 21.87
C LEU A 233 17.88 3.59 21.53
N GLY A 234 18.22 2.36 21.13
CA GLY A 234 17.24 1.32 20.79
C GLY A 234 16.22 1.79 19.75
N THR A 235 14.94 1.76 20.09
CA THR A 235 13.83 2.17 19.22
C THR A 235 13.78 3.68 18.94
N LEU A 236 14.46 4.51 19.73
CA LEU A 236 14.51 5.97 19.54
C LEU A 236 15.35 6.40 18.34
N ILE A 237 16.03 5.46 17.68
CA ILE A 237 16.87 5.73 16.50
C ILE A 237 16.11 6.50 15.40
N GLY A 238 14.79 6.32 15.29
CA GLY A 238 13.94 7.03 14.33
C GLY A 238 13.93 8.56 14.49
N GLY A 239 14.27 9.09 15.68
CA GLY A 239 14.35 10.52 15.94
C GLY A 239 15.74 11.13 15.74
N VAL A 240 16.76 10.33 15.41
CA VAL A 240 18.14 10.80 15.25
C VAL A 240 18.29 11.51 13.91
N PRO A 241 18.74 12.78 13.88
CA PRO A 241 19.00 13.48 12.62
C PRO A 241 20.08 12.77 11.79
N SER A 242 19.90 12.73 10.46
CA SER A 242 20.88 12.14 9.53
C SER A 242 22.29 12.74 9.65
N ALA A 243 22.40 14.02 9.98
CA ALA A 243 23.66 14.70 10.24
C ALA A 243 24.45 14.08 11.41
N ILE A 244 23.77 13.56 12.43
CA ILE A 244 24.44 12.88 13.56
C ILE A 244 25.06 11.57 13.08
N ILE A 245 24.32 10.75 12.32
CA ILE A 245 24.86 9.51 11.72
C ILE A 245 26.09 9.81 10.86
N SER A 246 26.02 10.89 10.08
CA SER A 246 27.12 11.32 9.20
C SER A 246 28.39 11.66 9.98
N SER A 247 28.27 12.13 11.22
CA SER A 247 29.40 12.49 12.08
C SER A 247 30.08 11.27 12.76
N ILE A 248 29.39 10.14 12.88
CA ILE A 248 29.95 8.94 13.54
C ILE A 248 31.02 8.29 12.64
N PRO A 249 32.15 7.80 13.19
CA PRO A 249 33.16 7.10 12.40
C PRO A 249 32.59 5.88 11.66
N SER A 250 32.83 5.79 10.35
CA SER A 250 32.27 4.75 9.48
C SER A 250 32.60 3.32 9.94
N SER A 251 33.79 3.09 10.50
CA SER A 251 34.20 1.79 11.05
C SER A 251 33.34 1.33 12.23
N GLN A 252 32.84 2.26 13.04
CA GLN A 252 31.93 1.92 14.14
C GLN A 252 30.53 1.58 13.63
N LEU A 253 30.05 2.28 12.59
CA LEU A 253 28.77 1.97 11.95
C LEU A 253 28.81 0.62 11.24
N LEU A 254 29.94 0.26 10.61
CA LEU A 254 30.16 -1.08 10.08
C LEU A 254 30.08 -2.14 11.19
N SER A 255 30.76 -1.96 12.32
CA SER A 255 30.65 -2.90 13.44
C SER A 255 29.21 -3.00 13.97
N LEU A 256 28.49 -1.88 14.02
CA LEU A 256 27.12 -1.82 14.50
C LEU A 256 26.14 -2.50 13.53
N SER A 257 26.44 -2.51 12.23
CA SER A 257 25.63 -3.19 11.22
C SER A 257 25.48 -4.71 11.45
N GLN A 258 26.39 -5.30 12.21
CA GLN A 258 26.37 -6.72 12.57
C GLN A 258 25.48 -7.02 13.79
N ASN A 259 24.91 -5.99 14.43
CA ASN A 259 24.02 -6.16 15.58
C ASN A 259 22.55 -6.31 15.11
N PRO A 260 21.90 -7.48 15.29
CA PRO A 260 20.55 -7.72 14.77
C PRO A 260 19.50 -6.82 15.43
N THR A 261 19.64 -6.49 16.71
CA THR A 261 18.73 -5.59 17.41
C THR A 261 18.77 -4.18 16.81
N PHE A 262 19.98 -3.68 16.51
CA PHE A 262 20.13 -2.39 15.86
C PHE A 262 19.52 -2.38 14.46
N ILE A 263 19.73 -3.45 13.68
CA ILE A 263 19.17 -3.57 12.33
C ILE A 263 17.64 -3.57 12.35
N ASN A 264 17.01 -4.25 13.30
CA ASN A 264 15.56 -4.21 13.45
C ASN A 264 15.06 -2.79 13.78
N ASN A 265 15.78 -2.05 14.62
CA ASN A 265 15.39 -0.68 14.98
C ASN A 265 15.57 0.31 13.83
N ILE A 266 16.70 0.27 13.10
CA ILE A 266 16.97 1.24 12.03
C ILE A 266 16.06 1.06 10.81
N GLN A 267 15.55 -0.15 10.55
CA GLN A 267 14.57 -0.40 9.47
C GLN A 267 13.28 0.42 9.63
N SER A 268 12.91 0.77 10.85
CA SER A 268 11.72 1.58 11.16
C SER A 268 12.01 3.09 11.14
N ALA A 269 13.27 3.50 10.99
CA ALA A 269 13.66 4.90 10.95
C ALA A 269 13.36 5.56 9.59
N PRO A 270 13.35 6.91 9.49
CA PRO A 270 13.19 7.61 8.23
C PRO A 270 14.15 7.11 7.14
N THR A 271 13.67 7.04 5.89
CA THR A 271 14.44 6.52 4.74
C THR A 271 15.80 7.19 4.58
N ILE A 272 15.87 8.51 4.75
CA ILE A 272 17.11 9.28 4.68
C ILE A 272 18.14 8.86 5.75
N LEU A 273 17.68 8.44 6.93
CA LEU A 273 18.56 7.95 7.99
C LEU A 273 19.16 6.59 7.62
N GLN A 274 18.33 5.69 7.08
CA GLN A 274 18.76 4.38 6.60
C GLN A 274 19.78 4.50 5.45
N GLU A 275 19.48 5.37 4.49
CA GLU A 275 20.38 5.67 3.37
C GLU A 275 21.71 6.24 3.87
N THR A 276 21.67 7.24 4.75
CA THR A 276 22.89 7.84 5.32
C THR A 276 23.75 6.81 6.05
N PHE A 277 23.13 5.91 6.83
CA PHE A 277 23.82 4.82 7.50
C PHE A 277 24.51 3.87 6.52
N VAL A 278 23.83 3.49 5.44
CA VAL A 278 24.39 2.62 4.40
C VAL A 278 25.54 3.31 3.65
N GLN A 279 25.41 4.58 3.28
CA GLN A 279 26.48 5.33 2.62
C GLN A 279 27.74 5.44 3.49
N LYS A 280 27.57 5.59 4.81
CA LYS A 280 28.70 5.58 5.75
C LYS A 280 29.38 4.22 5.82
N ILE A 281 28.65 3.11 5.72
CA ILE A 281 29.25 1.76 5.68
C ILE A 281 30.02 1.56 4.37
N ILE A 282 29.45 1.97 3.24
CA ILE A 282 30.08 1.89 1.92
C ILE A 282 31.44 2.61 1.92
N SER A 283 31.52 3.77 2.58
CA SER A 283 32.77 4.55 2.67
C SER A 283 33.92 3.84 3.40
N VAL A 284 33.68 2.71 4.08
CA VAL A 284 34.74 1.90 4.71
C VAL A 284 35.46 1.03 3.67
N ASP A 285 34.69 0.39 2.80
CA ASP A 285 35.18 -0.52 1.77
C ASP A 285 34.13 -0.66 0.66
N GLU A 286 34.33 0.08 -0.42
CA GLU A 286 33.50 0.05 -1.63
C GLU A 286 33.61 -1.27 -2.41
N THR A 287 34.61 -2.11 -2.11
CA THR A 287 34.83 -3.37 -2.83
C THR A 287 34.06 -4.55 -2.23
N ASN A 288 33.69 -4.47 -0.95
CA ASN A 288 32.95 -5.51 -0.24
C ASN A 288 31.57 -5.03 0.27
N VAL A 289 30.85 -4.27 -0.55
CA VAL A 289 29.54 -3.71 -0.17
C VAL A 289 28.50 -4.79 0.19
N ILE A 290 28.51 -5.93 -0.52
CA ILE A 290 27.57 -7.01 -0.22
C ILE A 290 27.91 -7.65 1.13
N GLY A 291 29.18 -7.95 1.44
CA GLY A 291 29.54 -8.53 2.74
C GLY A 291 29.25 -7.59 3.92
N ASN A 292 29.45 -6.30 3.72
CA ASN A 292 29.40 -5.31 4.80
C ASN A 292 27.98 -4.81 5.16
N ILE A 293 27.06 -4.81 4.20
CA ILE A 293 25.73 -4.23 4.39
C ILE A 293 24.73 -5.32 4.80
N PRO A 294 23.83 -5.07 5.76
CA PRO A 294 22.76 -6.01 6.12
C PRO A 294 21.79 -6.25 4.94
N GLY A 295 21.29 -7.49 4.81
CA GLY A 295 20.46 -7.86 3.66
C GLY A 295 19.17 -7.06 3.50
N SER A 296 18.56 -6.62 4.61
CA SER A 296 17.36 -5.76 4.63
C SER A 296 17.60 -4.32 4.19
N LEU A 297 18.85 -3.85 4.20
CA LEU A 297 19.25 -2.50 3.82
C LEU A 297 19.93 -2.45 2.44
N ALA A 298 20.00 -3.60 1.74
CA ALA A 298 20.68 -3.71 0.46
C ALA A 298 20.07 -2.80 -0.63
N MET A 299 18.79 -2.44 -0.52
CA MET A 299 18.12 -1.51 -1.44
C MET A 299 18.73 -0.10 -1.50
N TYR A 300 19.53 0.30 -0.51
CA TYR A 300 20.21 1.59 -0.47
C TYR A 300 21.64 1.56 -1.05
N ILE A 301 22.09 0.41 -1.56
CA ILE A 301 23.39 0.30 -2.26
C ILE A 301 23.28 0.96 -3.64
N PRO A 302 24.14 1.94 -3.97
CA PRO A 302 24.20 2.50 -5.31
C PRO A 302 24.38 1.42 -6.38
N VAL A 303 23.54 1.44 -7.41
CA VAL A 303 23.52 0.42 -8.47
C VAL A 303 24.91 0.28 -9.12
N VAL A 304 25.63 1.38 -9.28
CA VAL A 304 26.98 1.38 -9.89
C VAL A 304 27.98 0.48 -9.16
N LEU A 305 27.88 0.33 -7.83
CA LEU A 305 28.76 -0.50 -7.02
C LEU A 305 28.48 -2.00 -7.18
N LEU A 306 27.34 -2.37 -7.78
CA LEU A 306 26.99 -3.76 -8.04
C LEU A 306 27.51 -4.26 -9.41
N SER A 307 28.11 -3.37 -10.21
CA SER A 307 28.57 -3.70 -11.57
C SER A 307 29.81 -4.61 -11.63
N THR A 308 30.56 -4.69 -10.53
CA THR A 308 31.85 -5.39 -10.43
C THR A 308 31.76 -6.74 -9.73
N LEU A 309 30.54 -7.19 -9.39
CA LEU A 309 30.35 -8.38 -8.57
C LEU A 309 30.71 -9.67 -9.29
N SER A 310 31.31 -10.58 -8.52
CA SER A 310 31.72 -11.88 -9.00
C SER A 310 30.53 -12.84 -9.06
N SER A 311 30.61 -13.84 -9.93
CA SER A 311 29.55 -14.84 -10.08
C SER A 311 29.49 -15.86 -8.92
N GLY A 312 30.48 -15.86 -8.00
CA GLY A 312 30.55 -16.82 -6.89
C GLY A 312 29.60 -16.56 -5.72
N ASP A 313 28.95 -15.39 -5.67
CA ASP A 313 28.25 -14.89 -4.49
C ASP A 313 26.73 -15.22 -4.46
N VAL A 314 26.28 -16.24 -5.19
CA VAL A 314 24.85 -16.55 -5.40
C VAL A 314 24.06 -16.66 -4.10
N LEU A 315 24.56 -17.42 -3.11
CA LEU A 315 23.89 -17.58 -1.81
C LEU A 315 23.75 -16.26 -1.05
N LEU A 316 24.80 -15.44 -1.09
CA LEU A 316 24.83 -14.15 -0.41
C LEU A 316 23.86 -13.16 -1.06
N VAL A 317 23.75 -13.19 -2.39
CA VAL A 317 22.83 -12.33 -3.16
C VAL A 317 21.37 -12.79 -2.99
N ASN A 318 21.11 -14.10 -2.92
CA ASN A 318 19.76 -14.65 -2.76
C ASN A 318 19.11 -14.27 -1.42
N ASN A 319 19.90 -14.13 -0.35
CA ASN A 319 19.42 -13.80 1.00
C ASN A 319 19.18 -12.29 1.24
N ARG A 320 18.99 -11.50 0.19
CA ARG A 320 18.89 -10.04 0.25
C ARG A 320 17.69 -9.51 -0.50
N THR A 321 17.25 -8.32 -0.12
CA THR A 321 16.18 -7.57 -0.79
C THR A 321 16.78 -6.48 -1.67
N TRP A 322 16.59 -6.62 -2.97
CA TRP A 322 17.08 -5.75 -4.03
C TRP A 322 15.96 -4.94 -4.64
N SER A 323 16.24 -3.71 -5.03
CA SER A 323 15.37 -2.98 -5.95
C SER A 323 15.41 -3.62 -7.34
N HIS A 324 14.43 -3.30 -8.18
CA HIS A 324 14.37 -3.81 -9.55
C HIS A 324 15.65 -3.48 -10.34
N ASP A 325 16.16 -2.26 -10.26
CA ASP A 325 17.34 -1.84 -11.03
C ASP A 325 18.65 -2.47 -10.51
N GLN A 326 18.74 -2.70 -9.20
CA GLN A 326 19.84 -3.48 -8.62
C GLN A 326 19.78 -4.93 -9.08
N ALA A 327 18.60 -5.55 -9.03
CA ALA A 327 18.40 -6.92 -9.49
C ALA A 327 18.72 -7.06 -10.99
N LEU A 328 18.33 -6.08 -11.82
CA LEU A 328 18.61 -6.05 -13.26
C LEU A 328 20.11 -6.09 -13.56
N LEU A 329 20.92 -5.40 -12.76
CA LEU A 329 22.37 -5.40 -12.91
C LEU A 329 23.01 -6.71 -12.42
N LEU A 330 22.53 -7.27 -11.31
CA LEU A 330 23.05 -8.50 -10.70
C LEU A 330 22.66 -9.78 -11.45
N PHE A 331 21.47 -9.78 -12.04
CA PHE A 331 20.77 -10.99 -12.48
C PHE A 331 21.60 -11.83 -13.44
N GLY A 332 22.27 -11.24 -14.44
CA GLY A 332 23.04 -11.99 -15.43
C GLY A 332 24.17 -12.83 -14.83
N ALA A 333 24.93 -12.26 -13.90
CA ALA A 333 26.03 -12.97 -13.24
C ALA A 333 25.51 -14.10 -12.32
N VAL A 334 24.47 -13.81 -11.55
CA VAL A 334 23.87 -14.76 -10.59
C VAL A 334 23.16 -15.91 -11.30
N ALA A 335 22.40 -15.61 -12.36
CA ALA A 335 21.72 -16.61 -13.17
C ALA A 335 22.69 -17.55 -13.89
N SER A 336 23.84 -17.03 -14.33
CA SER A 336 24.88 -17.82 -14.99
C SER A 336 25.59 -18.79 -14.04
N ALA A 337 25.81 -18.39 -12.78
CA ALA A 337 26.53 -19.21 -11.79
C ALA A 337 25.66 -20.04 -10.87
N SER A 338 24.35 -19.80 -10.85
CA SER A 338 23.40 -20.65 -10.13
C SER A 338 23.40 -22.06 -10.73
N ASP A 339 23.59 -23.08 -9.89
CA ASP A 339 23.45 -24.48 -10.30
C ASP A 339 21.96 -24.83 -10.51
N ASP A 340 21.14 -24.59 -9.49
CA ASP A 340 19.68 -24.73 -9.55
C ASP A 340 18.99 -23.36 -9.63
N THR A 341 18.27 -23.14 -10.73
CA THR A 341 17.49 -21.91 -10.95
C THR A 341 16.30 -21.80 -10.02
N GLU A 342 15.82 -22.93 -9.49
CA GLU A 342 14.66 -22.98 -8.59
C GLU A 342 14.93 -22.34 -7.23
N ASP A 343 16.21 -22.26 -6.82
CA ASP A 343 16.70 -21.67 -5.57
C ASP A 343 16.88 -20.15 -5.64
N LEU A 344 16.79 -19.56 -6.84
CA LEU A 344 16.91 -18.10 -7.00
C LEU A 344 15.74 -17.41 -6.29
N SER A 345 16.06 -16.39 -5.48
CA SER A 345 15.05 -15.65 -4.73
C SER A 345 14.17 -14.78 -5.64
N THR A 346 12.96 -14.45 -5.19
CA THR A 346 12.07 -13.52 -5.93
C THR A 346 12.74 -12.18 -6.17
N SER A 347 13.57 -11.75 -5.22
CA SER A 347 14.31 -10.50 -5.28
C SER A 347 15.39 -10.49 -6.37
N VAL A 348 15.95 -11.65 -6.75
CA VAL A 348 16.88 -11.77 -7.87
C VAL A 348 16.12 -11.94 -9.18
N LEU A 349 15.10 -12.80 -9.19
CA LEU A 349 14.33 -13.13 -10.40
C LEU A 349 13.60 -11.92 -11.02
N GLN A 350 13.24 -10.90 -10.23
CA GLN A 350 12.69 -9.64 -10.76
C GLN A 350 13.68 -8.87 -11.67
N GLY A 351 14.96 -9.24 -11.70
CA GLY A 351 15.99 -8.68 -12.58
C GLY A 351 16.07 -9.31 -13.96
N PHE A 352 15.19 -10.26 -14.30
CA PHE A 352 15.17 -10.93 -15.60
C PHE A 352 15.16 -9.91 -16.76
N SER A 353 16.05 -10.06 -17.75
CA SER A 353 16.06 -9.20 -18.94
C SER A 353 16.62 -9.90 -20.16
N CYS A 354 16.25 -9.42 -21.35
CA CYS A 354 16.77 -9.95 -22.62
C CYS A 354 18.29 -9.72 -22.74
N THR A 355 18.80 -8.60 -22.23
CA THR A 355 20.23 -8.31 -22.18
C THR A 355 21.02 -9.36 -21.42
N SER A 356 20.47 -9.88 -20.32
CA SER A 356 21.14 -10.88 -19.47
C SER A 356 20.90 -12.31 -19.95
N VAL A 357 19.72 -12.62 -20.49
CA VAL A 357 19.34 -13.99 -20.85
C VAL A 357 20.01 -14.45 -22.14
N GLN A 358 20.36 -13.52 -23.05
CA GLN A 358 21.05 -13.87 -24.29
C GLN A 358 22.39 -14.59 -24.09
N THR A 359 23.05 -14.41 -22.94
CA THR A 359 24.34 -15.04 -22.64
C THR A 359 24.18 -16.44 -22.04
N LEU A 360 22.95 -16.84 -21.70
CA LEU A 360 22.63 -18.14 -21.13
C LEU A 360 22.32 -19.16 -22.23
N THR A 361 22.45 -20.44 -21.91
CA THR A 361 21.96 -21.50 -22.79
C THR A 361 20.43 -21.48 -22.83
N HIS A 362 19.84 -21.88 -23.96
CA HIS A 362 18.37 -21.95 -24.12
C HIS A 362 17.70 -22.75 -22.99
N GLN A 363 18.28 -23.90 -22.61
CA GLN A 363 17.77 -24.72 -21.51
C GLN A 363 17.80 -24.00 -20.16
N LYS A 364 18.89 -23.28 -19.85
CA LYS A 364 18.99 -22.53 -18.59
C LYS A 364 17.99 -21.37 -18.58
N ALA A 365 17.83 -20.68 -19.71
CA ALA A 365 16.84 -19.62 -19.86
C ALA A 365 15.41 -20.13 -19.62
N GLN A 366 15.04 -21.28 -20.20
CA GLN A 366 13.76 -21.94 -19.93
C GLN A 366 13.57 -22.27 -18.44
N GLN A 367 14.58 -22.84 -17.79
CA GLN A 367 14.54 -23.18 -16.36
C GLN A 367 14.33 -21.94 -15.49
N ILE A 368 14.92 -20.80 -15.86
CA ILE A 368 14.71 -19.52 -15.18
C ILE A 368 13.29 -18.99 -15.39
N VAL A 369 12.76 -19.01 -16.61
CA VAL A 369 11.35 -18.63 -16.85
C VAL A 369 10.44 -19.50 -16.00
N LYS A 370 10.74 -20.81 -15.93
CA LYS A 370 10.04 -21.75 -15.05
C LYS A 370 10.18 -21.34 -13.58
N ALA A 371 11.36 -20.92 -13.14
CA ALA A 371 11.61 -20.55 -11.76
C ALA A 371 10.74 -19.36 -11.30
N CYS A 372 10.38 -18.45 -12.22
CA CYS A 372 9.51 -17.31 -11.97
C CYS A 372 8.01 -17.65 -11.79
N ARG A 373 7.59 -18.91 -11.98
CA ARG A 373 6.19 -19.33 -11.82
C ARG A 373 5.66 -19.10 -10.39
N PRO A 374 4.34 -18.88 -10.21
CA PRO A 374 3.73 -18.83 -8.88
C PRO A 374 3.94 -20.14 -8.12
N ARG A 375 4.18 -20.06 -6.81
CA ARG A 375 4.32 -21.24 -5.93
C ARG A 375 3.61 -21.03 -4.60
N PRO A 376 3.11 -22.10 -3.96
CA PRO A 376 2.69 -22.05 -2.57
C PRO A 376 3.84 -21.52 -1.70
N ASN A 377 3.51 -20.66 -0.73
CA ASN A 377 4.45 -20.11 0.26
C ASN A 377 5.61 -19.28 -0.32
N ARG A 378 5.49 -18.80 -1.57
CA ARG A 378 6.46 -17.87 -2.20
C ARG A 378 5.71 -16.69 -2.81
N HIS A 379 6.20 -15.49 -2.54
CA HIS A 379 5.67 -14.27 -3.17
C HIS A 379 5.79 -14.37 -4.71
N LYS A 380 4.79 -13.85 -5.42
CA LYS A 380 4.82 -13.73 -6.88
C LYS A 380 6.00 -12.83 -7.28
N VAL A 381 6.76 -13.22 -8.31
CA VAL A 381 7.88 -12.41 -8.82
C VAL A 381 7.29 -11.17 -9.51
N PRO A 382 7.65 -9.93 -9.11
CA PRO A 382 7.17 -8.74 -9.78
C PRO A 382 7.90 -8.57 -11.12
N LEU A 383 7.15 -8.66 -12.22
CA LEU A 383 7.68 -8.60 -13.59
C LEU A 383 6.98 -7.48 -14.38
N LYS A 384 7.75 -6.71 -15.15
CA LYS A 384 7.27 -5.65 -16.04
C LYS A 384 6.93 -6.17 -17.43
N GLU A 385 6.10 -5.44 -18.19
CA GLU A 385 5.68 -5.78 -19.56
C GLU A 385 6.86 -6.21 -20.46
N SER A 386 7.95 -5.44 -20.49
CA SER A 386 9.13 -5.78 -21.30
C SER A 386 9.88 -7.04 -20.87
N GLN A 387 9.82 -7.40 -19.58
CA GLN A 387 10.39 -8.66 -19.10
C GLN A 387 9.52 -9.83 -19.54
N LEU A 388 8.20 -9.66 -19.54
CA LEU A 388 7.24 -10.70 -19.93
C LEU A 388 7.24 -10.96 -21.44
N THR A 389 7.33 -9.92 -22.27
CA THR A 389 7.52 -10.09 -23.73
C THR A 389 8.84 -10.79 -24.02
N CYS A 390 9.90 -10.41 -23.30
CA CYS A 390 11.19 -11.08 -23.39
C CYS A 390 11.10 -12.58 -23.02
N MET A 391 10.48 -12.92 -21.88
CA MET A 391 10.28 -14.31 -21.46
C MET A 391 9.52 -15.12 -22.51
N TYR A 392 8.44 -14.56 -23.06
CA TYR A 392 7.70 -15.21 -24.14
C TYR A 392 8.59 -15.41 -25.38
N ASN A 393 9.33 -14.38 -25.82
CA ASN A 393 10.22 -14.46 -26.97
C ASN A 393 11.34 -15.50 -26.77
N THR A 394 11.78 -15.74 -25.54
CA THR A 394 12.73 -16.79 -25.18
C THR A 394 12.15 -18.19 -25.38
N ILE A 395 10.88 -18.44 -25.00
CA ILE A 395 10.31 -19.80 -24.98
C ILE A 395 9.24 -20.07 -26.05
N LYS A 396 9.01 -19.13 -26.97
CA LYS A 396 7.88 -19.18 -27.91
C LYS A 396 7.85 -20.41 -28.82
N GLU A 397 8.99 -21.03 -29.11
CA GLU A 397 9.08 -22.23 -29.95
C GLU A 397 8.89 -23.53 -29.15
N ASP A 398 8.82 -23.43 -27.82
CA ASP A 398 8.74 -24.58 -26.92
C ASP A 398 7.29 -24.95 -26.59
N SER A 399 7.06 -26.21 -26.24
CA SER A 399 5.78 -26.65 -25.68
C SER A 399 5.68 -26.18 -24.23
N VAL A 400 4.73 -25.28 -23.96
CA VAL A 400 4.53 -24.69 -22.64
C VAL A 400 3.38 -25.38 -21.90
N ASN A 401 3.64 -25.82 -20.67
CA ASN A 401 2.59 -26.09 -19.70
C ASN A 401 2.29 -24.77 -18.96
N PHE A 402 1.04 -24.32 -18.98
CA PHE A 402 0.66 -23.00 -18.47
C PHE A 402 0.93 -22.82 -16.96
N SER A 403 0.95 -23.91 -16.20
CA SER A 403 1.28 -23.89 -14.76
C SER A 403 2.79 -23.83 -14.49
N ASP A 404 3.62 -24.10 -15.49
CA ASP A 404 5.09 -24.09 -15.36
C ASP A 404 5.71 -22.72 -15.66
N VAL A 405 4.91 -21.71 -16.03
CA VAL A 405 5.39 -20.35 -16.37
C VAL A 405 4.73 -19.30 -15.48
N PRO A 406 5.26 -18.06 -15.43
CA PRO A 406 4.60 -16.95 -14.74
C PRO A 406 3.22 -16.69 -15.35
N SER A 407 2.19 -16.55 -14.52
CA SER A 407 0.83 -16.25 -14.99
C SER A 407 0.79 -14.98 -15.83
N ASP A 408 1.59 -13.97 -15.47
CA ASP A 408 1.68 -12.69 -16.21
C ASP A 408 2.28 -12.87 -17.62
N MET A 409 3.13 -13.87 -17.83
CA MET A 409 3.71 -14.12 -19.17
C MET A 409 2.63 -14.57 -20.15
N LEU A 410 1.58 -15.24 -19.65
CA LEU A 410 0.47 -15.72 -20.45
C LEU A 410 -0.35 -14.58 -21.07
N LEU A 411 -0.25 -13.34 -20.56
CA LEU A 411 -0.85 -12.14 -21.17
C LEU A 411 -0.29 -11.87 -22.59
N TYR A 412 0.93 -12.31 -22.86
CA TYR A 412 1.62 -12.13 -24.15
C TYR A 412 1.74 -13.42 -24.97
N TYR A 413 1.32 -14.56 -24.41
CA TYR A 413 1.31 -15.83 -25.12
C TYR A 413 0.34 -15.79 -26.31
N SER A 414 0.77 -16.29 -27.47
CA SER A 414 -0.09 -16.34 -28.67
C SER A 414 -1.22 -17.35 -28.46
N TYR A 415 -2.46 -16.86 -28.45
CA TYR A 415 -3.65 -17.70 -28.27
C TYR A 415 -3.84 -18.69 -29.43
N ASP A 416 -3.32 -18.41 -30.62
CA ASP A 416 -3.36 -19.33 -31.77
C ASP A 416 -2.59 -20.64 -31.50
N LYS A 417 -1.66 -20.63 -30.55
CA LYS A 417 -0.92 -21.82 -30.10
C LYS A 417 -1.69 -22.63 -29.05
N VAL A 418 -2.81 -22.13 -28.53
CA VAL A 418 -3.63 -22.80 -27.53
C VAL A 418 -4.60 -23.76 -28.23
N VAL A 419 -4.34 -25.06 -28.10
CA VAL A 419 -5.26 -26.08 -28.62
C VAL A 419 -6.59 -25.99 -27.87
N GLN A 420 -7.72 -26.05 -28.60
CA GLN A 420 -9.08 -25.87 -28.04
C GLN A 420 -9.36 -26.69 -26.76
N LYS A 421 -8.91 -27.95 -26.70
CA LYS A 421 -9.08 -28.81 -25.51
C LYS A 421 -8.40 -28.28 -24.25
N ASN A 422 -7.37 -27.44 -24.41
CA ASN A 422 -6.57 -26.86 -23.34
C ASN A 422 -6.94 -25.39 -23.05
N CYS A 423 -7.87 -24.79 -23.81
CA CYS A 423 -8.17 -23.35 -23.69
C CYS A 423 -8.62 -22.99 -22.26
N ARG A 424 -9.37 -23.88 -21.62
CA ARG A 424 -9.82 -23.69 -20.24
C ARG A 424 -8.66 -23.67 -19.25
N SER A 425 -7.70 -24.59 -19.40
CA SER A 425 -6.47 -24.61 -18.58
C SER A 425 -5.66 -23.33 -18.76
N TYR A 426 -5.54 -22.83 -19.99
CA TYR A 426 -4.91 -21.54 -20.29
C TYR A 426 -5.58 -20.39 -19.52
N PHE A 427 -6.91 -20.24 -19.62
CA PHE A 427 -7.61 -19.16 -18.94
C PHE A 427 -7.60 -19.31 -17.42
N THR A 428 -7.64 -20.53 -16.88
CA THR A 428 -7.47 -20.76 -15.43
C THR A 428 -6.09 -20.29 -14.95
N SER A 429 -5.00 -20.60 -15.66
CA SER A 429 -3.66 -20.12 -15.30
C SER A 429 -3.49 -18.61 -15.52
N LEU A 430 -4.03 -18.08 -16.62
CA LEU A 430 -4.03 -16.65 -16.94
C LEU A 430 -4.86 -15.84 -15.92
N GLY A 431 -5.91 -16.43 -15.34
CA GLY A 431 -6.74 -15.80 -14.31
C GLY A 431 -5.97 -15.42 -13.05
N ALA A 432 -4.75 -15.94 -12.83
CA ALA A 432 -3.86 -15.52 -11.75
C ALA A 432 -2.90 -14.38 -12.15
N ALA A 433 -3.00 -13.87 -13.38
CA ALA A 433 -2.18 -12.76 -13.86
C ALA A 433 -2.61 -11.42 -13.24
N ASP A 434 -1.71 -10.46 -13.27
CA ASP A 434 -2.00 -9.06 -12.99
C ASP A 434 -2.30 -8.33 -14.30
N PHE A 435 -3.59 -8.05 -14.52
CA PHE A 435 -4.09 -7.40 -15.72
C PHE A 435 -3.82 -5.89 -15.77
N SER A 436 -3.17 -5.31 -14.74
CA SER A 436 -2.68 -3.93 -14.77
C SER A 436 -1.32 -3.78 -15.46
N ILE A 437 -0.60 -4.90 -15.69
CA ILE A 437 0.74 -4.88 -16.31
C ILE A 437 0.71 -4.46 -17.79
N PRO A 438 -0.19 -4.97 -18.65
CA PRO A 438 -0.15 -4.62 -20.07
C PRO A 438 -0.43 -3.15 -20.31
N SER A 439 0.36 -2.54 -21.20
CA SER A 439 0.13 -1.17 -21.62
C SER A 439 -1.18 -1.02 -22.39
N ALA A 440 -1.80 0.15 -22.27
CA ALA A 440 -3.03 0.47 -22.97
C ALA A 440 -2.89 0.38 -24.51
N VAL A 441 -1.68 0.60 -25.03
CA VAL A 441 -1.35 0.52 -26.47
C VAL A 441 -1.68 -0.87 -27.05
N LEU A 442 -1.50 -1.93 -26.27
CA LEU A 442 -1.72 -3.30 -26.74
C LEU A 442 -3.17 -3.77 -26.62
N ASN A 443 -4.00 -3.11 -25.80
CA ASN A 443 -5.37 -3.52 -25.50
C ASN A 443 -5.52 -5.03 -25.22
N LYS A 444 -4.55 -5.61 -24.49
CA LYS A 444 -4.49 -7.05 -24.21
C LYS A 444 -5.74 -7.56 -23.47
N PRO A 445 -6.24 -6.89 -22.41
CA PRO A 445 -7.40 -7.41 -21.67
C PRO A 445 -8.64 -7.65 -22.54
N ALA A 446 -9.00 -6.70 -23.40
CA ALA A 446 -10.17 -6.83 -24.27
C ALA A 446 -10.02 -7.98 -25.29
N THR A 447 -8.82 -8.12 -25.86
CA THR A 447 -8.49 -9.19 -26.80
C THR A 447 -8.57 -10.56 -26.12
N LEU A 448 -7.98 -10.70 -24.92
CA LEU A 448 -7.98 -11.94 -24.16
C LEU A 448 -9.39 -12.30 -23.67
N PHE A 449 -10.20 -11.31 -23.28
CA PHE A 449 -11.58 -11.57 -22.91
C PHE A 449 -12.41 -12.06 -24.09
N THR A 450 -12.21 -11.51 -25.30
CA THR A 450 -12.86 -12.00 -26.52
C THR A 450 -12.52 -13.48 -26.78
N ASN A 451 -11.26 -13.87 -26.60
CA ASN A 451 -10.84 -15.27 -26.71
C ASN A 451 -11.46 -16.15 -25.61
N ALA A 452 -11.57 -15.63 -24.39
CA ALA A 452 -12.21 -16.32 -23.27
C ALA A 452 -13.69 -16.56 -23.54
N GLN A 453 -14.39 -15.61 -24.18
CA GLN A 453 -15.79 -15.79 -24.56
C GLN A 453 -15.97 -16.99 -25.49
N GLY A 454 -15.11 -17.13 -26.50
CA GLY A 454 -15.10 -18.28 -27.41
C GLY A 454 -14.76 -19.60 -26.71
N CYS A 455 -13.78 -19.60 -25.81
CA CYS A 455 -13.38 -20.80 -25.07
C CYS A 455 -14.46 -21.30 -24.08
N LEU A 456 -15.08 -20.37 -23.35
CA LEU A 456 -15.97 -20.67 -22.23
C LEU A 456 -17.46 -20.62 -22.61
N GLY A 457 -17.77 -20.38 -23.88
CA GLY A 457 -19.15 -20.27 -24.36
C GLY A 457 -19.93 -19.12 -23.72
N ILE A 458 -19.26 -18.00 -23.41
CA ILE A 458 -19.91 -16.84 -22.82
C ILE A 458 -20.76 -16.16 -23.88
N SER A 459 -22.06 -16.05 -23.62
CA SER A 459 -23.00 -15.32 -24.47
C SER A 459 -23.71 -14.25 -23.62
N GLY A 460 -23.82 -13.04 -24.17
CA GLY A 460 -24.34 -11.89 -23.44
C GLY A 460 -23.40 -11.42 -22.32
N VAL A 461 -23.99 -10.80 -21.28
CA VAL A 461 -23.25 -10.12 -20.19
C VAL A 461 -23.35 -10.83 -18.83
N LYS A 462 -23.83 -12.08 -18.81
CA LYS A 462 -24.01 -12.87 -17.58
C LYS A 462 -23.00 -14.00 -17.53
N LEU A 463 -22.12 -13.98 -16.53
CA LEU A 463 -21.18 -15.06 -16.26
C LEU A 463 -21.73 -16.00 -15.21
N THR A 464 -21.62 -17.30 -15.46
CA THR A 464 -21.88 -18.35 -14.47
C THR A 464 -20.77 -18.41 -13.43
N ARG A 465 -21.04 -19.03 -12.28
CA ARG A 465 -20.03 -19.28 -11.23
C ARG A 465 -18.74 -19.90 -11.79
N ASP A 466 -18.89 -20.92 -12.64
CA ASP A 466 -17.80 -21.64 -13.30
C ASP A 466 -16.94 -20.74 -14.19
N GLN A 467 -17.58 -19.84 -14.95
CA GLN A 467 -16.88 -18.89 -15.81
C GLN A 467 -16.13 -17.83 -14.99
N VAL A 468 -16.74 -17.33 -13.92
CA VAL A 468 -16.07 -16.38 -13.00
C VAL A 468 -14.84 -17.01 -12.35
N GLU A 469 -14.93 -18.27 -11.93
CA GLU A 469 -13.80 -19.01 -11.34
C GLU A 469 -12.65 -19.21 -12.33
N VAL A 470 -12.95 -19.55 -13.59
CA VAL A 470 -11.93 -19.68 -14.64
C VAL A 470 -11.29 -18.34 -15.01
N LEU A 471 -12.07 -17.25 -15.04
CA LEU A 471 -11.57 -15.92 -15.42
C LEU A 471 -10.66 -15.30 -14.33
N GLY A 472 -10.88 -15.62 -13.06
CA GLY A 472 -10.08 -15.10 -11.95
C GLY A 472 -9.94 -13.57 -11.97
N ASN A 473 -8.70 -13.06 -11.92
CA ASN A 473 -8.35 -11.64 -11.96
C ASN A 473 -8.66 -10.96 -13.30
N MET A 474 -8.98 -11.69 -14.38
CA MET A 474 -9.49 -11.06 -15.61
C MET A 474 -10.80 -10.30 -15.34
N THR A 475 -11.52 -10.69 -14.28
CA THR A 475 -12.71 -9.96 -13.83
C THR A 475 -12.45 -8.49 -13.50
N CYS A 476 -11.21 -8.12 -13.13
CA CYS A 476 -10.79 -6.74 -12.88
C CYS A 476 -10.91 -5.83 -14.11
N THR A 477 -10.93 -6.40 -15.32
CA THR A 477 -11.00 -5.64 -16.57
C THR A 477 -12.38 -5.68 -17.20
N LEU A 478 -13.36 -6.30 -16.54
CA LEU A 478 -14.71 -6.41 -17.06
C LEU A 478 -15.49 -5.13 -16.85
N ASP A 479 -16.31 -4.80 -17.85
CA ASP A 479 -17.22 -3.67 -17.76
C ASP A 479 -18.29 -3.89 -16.68
N ALA A 480 -18.85 -2.77 -16.22
CA ALA A 480 -19.91 -2.72 -15.21
C ALA A 480 -21.09 -3.67 -15.52
N SER A 481 -21.45 -3.84 -16.79
CA SER A 481 -22.54 -4.72 -17.22
C SER A 481 -22.27 -6.19 -16.91
N TYR A 482 -21.04 -6.67 -17.08
CA TYR A 482 -20.67 -8.04 -16.70
C TYR A 482 -20.69 -8.20 -15.19
N ILE A 483 -20.14 -7.23 -14.46
CA ILE A 483 -20.07 -7.29 -13.00
C ILE A 483 -21.46 -7.38 -12.38
N GLN A 484 -22.38 -6.52 -12.83
CA GLN A 484 -23.72 -6.44 -12.25
C GLN A 484 -24.58 -7.69 -12.51
N ASN A 485 -24.42 -8.35 -13.66
CA ASN A 485 -25.32 -9.41 -14.10
C ASN A 485 -24.77 -10.83 -13.85
N SER A 486 -23.52 -10.95 -13.40
CA SER A 486 -22.84 -12.24 -13.21
C SER A 486 -23.08 -12.86 -11.84
N ASP A 487 -22.63 -14.10 -11.67
CA ASP A 487 -22.63 -14.78 -10.38
C ASP A 487 -21.92 -13.96 -9.28
N PRO A 488 -22.48 -13.86 -8.06
CA PRO A 488 -21.92 -13.07 -6.96
C PRO A 488 -20.48 -13.44 -6.55
N LEU A 489 -19.99 -14.63 -6.92
CA LEU A 489 -18.58 -15.00 -6.73
C LEU A 489 -17.62 -13.96 -7.32
N ILE A 490 -18.05 -13.18 -8.32
CA ILE A 490 -17.20 -12.16 -8.94
C ILE A 490 -16.69 -11.13 -7.93
N LEU A 491 -17.44 -10.86 -6.86
CA LEU A 491 -17.02 -9.98 -5.78
C LEU A 491 -15.73 -10.48 -5.09
N GLU A 492 -15.52 -11.79 -5.01
CA GLU A 492 -14.29 -12.35 -4.43
C GLU A 492 -13.06 -12.08 -5.30
N ASN A 493 -13.22 -12.18 -6.61
CA ASN A 493 -12.13 -11.86 -7.54
C ASN A 493 -11.84 -10.36 -7.55
N LEU A 494 -12.89 -9.52 -7.44
CA LEU A 494 -12.74 -8.06 -7.45
C LEU A 494 -11.99 -7.50 -6.23
N LYS A 495 -11.93 -8.25 -5.12
CA LYS A 495 -11.08 -7.91 -3.96
C LYS A 495 -9.58 -7.92 -4.29
N ASN A 496 -9.17 -8.69 -5.31
CA ASN A 496 -7.77 -8.84 -5.71
C ASN A 496 -7.34 -7.80 -6.75
N CYS A 497 -8.26 -6.94 -7.21
CA CYS A 497 -7.96 -5.91 -8.19
C CYS A 497 -7.15 -4.77 -7.56
N GLY A 498 -6.15 -4.25 -8.30
CA GLY A 498 -5.36 -3.11 -7.84
C GLY A 498 -6.18 -1.81 -7.73
N ASP A 499 -7.07 -1.58 -8.70
CA ASP A 499 -8.04 -0.49 -8.65
C ASP A 499 -9.34 -0.87 -9.38
N LEU A 500 -10.41 -0.12 -9.11
CA LEU A 500 -11.70 -0.25 -9.76
C LEU A 500 -12.14 1.12 -10.31
N SER A 501 -12.69 1.14 -11.51
CA SER A 501 -13.27 2.35 -12.08
C SER A 501 -14.61 2.71 -11.42
N ASP A 502 -15.03 3.97 -11.49
CA ASP A 502 -16.32 4.43 -10.94
C ASP A 502 -17.52 3.62 -11.44
N SER A 503 -17.48 3.18 -12.70
CA SER A 503 -18.53 2.35 -13.30
C SER A 503 -18.56 0.94 -12.70
N GLN A 504 -17.38 0.33 -12.48
CA GLN A 504 -17.25 -0.97 -11.83
C GLN A 504 -17.68 -0.89 -10.36
N ILE A 505 -17.29 0.18 -9.64
CA ILE A 505 -17.71 0.43 -8.26
C ILE A 505 -19.23 0.51 -8.17
N THR A 506 -19.87 1.23 -9.09
CA THR A 506 -21.34 1.32 -9.16
C THR A 506 -21.99 -0.05 -9.37
N ALA A 507 -21.41 -0.90 -10.23
CA ALA A 507 -21.89 -2.26 -10.45
C ALA A 507 -21.70 -3.15 -9.21
N VAL A 508 -20.53 -3.08 -8.56
CA VAL A 508 -20.24 -3.78 -7.30
C VAL A 508 -21.26 -3.41 -6.22
N GLN A 509 -21.49 -2.11 -6.03
CA GLN A 509 -22.48 -1.64 -5.06
C GLN A 509 -23.90 -2.10 -5.43
N SER A 510 -24.28 -2.06 -6.70
CA SER A 510 -25.59 -2.55 -7.15
C SER A 510 -25.79 -4.04 -6.85
N LEU A 511 -24.74 -4.85 -7.06
CA LEU A 511 -24.76 -6.27 -6.75
C LEU A 511 -24.88 -6.52 -5.23
N LEU A 512 -24.12 -5.79 -4.42
CA LEU A 512 -24.22 -5.84 -2.95
C LEU A 512 -25.61 -5.42 -2.44
N LEU A 513 -26.17 -4.33 -2.99
CA LEU A 513 -27.50 -3.81 -2.65
C LEU A 513 -28.64 -4.75 -3.00
N SER A 514 -28.46 -5.65 -3.98
CA SER A 514 -29.47 -6.65 -4.33
C SER A 514 -29.79 -7.61 -3.19
N GLY A 515 -28.87 -7.78 -2.22
CA GLY A 515 -28.98 -8.74 -1.13
C GLY A 515 -28.79 -10.20 -1.56
N ASN A 516 -28.68 -10.49 -2.86
CA ASN A 516 -28.50 -11.83 -3.43
C ASN A 516 -27.03 -12.22 -3.53
N THR A 517 -26.24 -11.91 -2.50
CA THR A 517 -24.81 -12.24 -2.41
C THR A 517 -24.56 -13.08 -1.16
N ALA A 518 -23.35 -13.63 -1.02
CA ALA A 518 -22.95 -14.32 0.21
C ALA A 518 -23.02 -13.41 1.46
N TYR A 519 -23.05 -12.09 1.28
CA TYR A 519 -23.10 -11.09 2.35
C TYR A 519 -24.53 -10.74 2.79
N GLY A 520 -25.56 -11.17 2.07
CA GLY A 520 -26.96 -10.86 2.39
C GLY A 520 -27.30 -9.36 2.31
N ASN A 521 -28.35 -8.95 3.01
CA ASN A 521 -28.89 -7.59 2.95
C ASN A 521 -27.99 -6.57 3.69
N PRO A 522 -27.52 -5.49 3.03
CA PRO A 522 -26.69 -4.44 3.65
C PRO A 522 -27.23 -3.79 4.92
N LEU A 523 -28.56 -3.70 5.08
CA LEU A 523 -29.18 -3.14 6.30
C LEU A 523 -29.02 -4.04 7.53
N LYS A 524 -28.57 -5.28 7.36
CA LYS A 524 -28.32 -6.25 8.43
C LYS A 524 -26.82 -6.54 8.62
N TRP A 525 -25.95 -5.85 7.90
CA TRP A 525 -24.51 -6.08 7.99
C TRP A 525 -23.97 -5.68 9.35
N THR A 526 -22.99 -6.47 9.80
CA THR A 526 -22.25 -6.24 11.03
C THR A 526 -20.80 -5.87 10.70
N MET A 527 -20.00 -5.57 11.72
CA MET A 527 -18.55 -5.38 11.57
C MET A 527 -17.90 -6.57 10.87
N GLN A 528 -18.31 -7.80 11.21
CA GLN A 528 -17.80 -9.02 10.58
C GLN A 528 -18.10 -9.07 9.08
N THR A 529 -19.27 -8.61 8.64
CA THR A 529 -19.59 -8.57 7.20
C THR A 529 -18.72 -7.55 6.47
N LEU A 530 -18.48 -6.38 7.07
CA LEU A 530 -17.59 -5.36 6.51
C LEU A 530 -16.14 -5.84 6.42
N GLU A 531 -15.65 -6.58 7.42
CA GLU A 531 -14.33 -7.23 7.39
C GLU A 531 -14.24 -8.29 6.28
N GLN A 532 -15.27 -9.13 6.13
CA GLN A 532 -15.31 -10.16 5.09
C GLN A 532 -15.30 -9.58 3.67
N LEU A 533 -15.81 -8.35 3.49
CA LEU A 533 -15.74 -7.64 2.20
C LEU A 533 -14.32 -7.22 1.80
N GLY A 534 -13.35 -7.32 2.71
CA GLY A 534 -11.95 -7.04 2.43
C GLY A 534 -11.72 -5.57 2.06
N ILE A 535 -11.11 -5.31 0.89
CA ILE A 535 -10.77 -3.96 0.44
C ILE A 535 -11.96 -3.19 -0.15
N LEU A 536 -13.07 -3.86 -0.51
CA LEU A 536 -14.20 -3.24 -1.20
C LEU A 536 -14.81 -2.01 -0.48
N PRO A 537 -14.91 -1.96 0.87
CA PRO A 537 -15.40 -0.78 1.56
C PRO A 537 -14.60 0.51 1.30
N LEU A 538 -13.34 0.42 0.86
CA LEU A 538 -12.52 1.57 0.44
C LEU A 538 -13.20 2.38 -0.68
N TYR A 539 -13.98 1.71 -1.53
CA TYR A 539 -14.58 2.29 -2.73
C TYR A 539 -16.04 2.70 -2.56
N PHE A 540 -16.65 2.44 -1.41
CA PHE A 540 -18.06 2.76 -1.19
C PHE A 540 -18.34 4.26 -1.24
N ASN A 541 -19.36 4.64 -2.00
CA ASN A 541 -19.86 6.01 -2.03
C ASN A 541 -20.66 6.38 -0.76
N SER A 542 -21.04 7.66 -0.66
CA SER A 542 -21.77 8.22 0.48
C SER A 542 -23.14 7.59 0.72
N ASP A 543 -23.82 7.11 -0.32
CA ASP A 543 -25.12 6.48 -0.19
C ASP A 543 -25.02 5.09 0.43
N MET A 544 -24.02 4.30 0.03
CA MET A 544 -23.73 2.99 0.62
C MET A 544 -23.31 3.14 2.09
N TRP A 545 -22.38 4.05 2.37
CA TRP A 545 -22.03 4.38 3.75
C TRP A 545 -23.23 4.92 4.53
N GLY A 546 -24.17 5.58 3.87
CA GLY A 546 -25.41 6.08 4.46
C GLY A 546 -26.36 5.01 5.00
N LEU A 547 -26.15 3.72 4.70
CA LEU A 547 -26.95 2.60 5.20
C LEU A 547 -26.57 2.17 6.62
N PHE A 548 -25.37 2.52 7.08
CA PHE A 548 -24.81 2.05 8.35
C PHE A 548 -24.99 3.09 9.45
N SER A 549 -25.20 2.63 10.69
CA SER A 549 -25.21 3.51 11.86
C SER A 549 -23.85 4.14 12.10
N SER A 550 -23.83 5.28 12.81
CA SER A 550 -22.58 5.94 13.20
C SER A 550 -21.66 5.00 13.99
N ASP A 551 -22.20 4.22 14.91
CA ASP A 551 -21.43 3.30 15.75
C ASP A 551 -20.77 2.19 14.92
N LEU A 552 -21.48 1.63 13.94
CA LEU A 552 -20.90 0.61 13.05
C LEU A 552 -19.75 1.19 12.22
N LYS A 553 -19.90 2.42 11.72
CA LYS A 553 -18.84 3.11 10.96
C LYS A 553 -17.59 3.35 11.81
N ILE A 554 -17.77 3.88 13.01
CA ILE A 554 -16.67 4.16 13.95
C ILE A 554 -15.92 2.87 14.27
N ASN A 555 -16.65 1.83 14.72
CA ASN A 555 -16.05 0.55 15.11
C ASN A 555 -15.32 -0.13 13.95
N PHE A 556 -15.87 -0.08 12.73
CA PHE A 556 -15.20 -0.64 11.56
C PHE A 556 -13.94 0.15 11.18
N LEU A 557 -14.00 1.49 11.17
CA LEU A 557 -12.85 2.31 10.78
C LEU A 557 -11.69 2.26 11.79
N GLN A 558 -11.96 1.97 13.07
CA GLN A 558 -10.90 1.70 14.05
C GLN A 558 -10.00 0.52 13.67
N TYR A 559 -10.54 -0.46 12.93
CA TYR A 559 -9.78 -1.58 12.37
C TYR A 559 -9.27 -1.25 10.96
N PHE A 560 -10.14 -0.70 10.10
CA PHE A 560 -9.88 -0.57 8.68
C PHE A 560 -8.84 0.51 8.35
N MET A 561 -8.85 1.64 9.06
CA MET A 561 -7.89 2.73 8.80
C MET A 561 -6.43 2.33 9.08
N PRO A 562 -6.08 1.69 10.22
CA PRO A 562 -4.74 1.15 10.43
C PRO A 562 -4.32 0.13 9.36
N LEU A 563 -5.23 -0.77 8.97
CA LEU A 563 -4.96 -1.75 7.91
C LEU A 563 -4.59 -1.06 6.59
N LEU A 564 -5.35 -0.03 6.19
CA LEU A 564 -5.08 0.72 4.97
C LEU A 564 -3.77 1.51 5.04
N ARG A 565 -3.44 2.10 6.21
CA ARG A 565 -2.17 2.79 6.45
C ARG A 565 -0.98 1.83 6.36
N ASN A 566 -1.08 0.66 6.98
CA ASN A 566 -0.05 -0.40 6.91
C ASN A 566 0.16 -0.93 5.49
N GLN A 567 -0.90 -0.98 4.68
CA GLN A 567 -0.85 -1.33 3.26
C GLN A 567 -0.33 -0.18 2.37
N LYS A 568 0.01 0.98 2.94
CA LYS A 568 0.43 2.20 2.21
C LYS A 568 -0.58 2.61 1.13
N THR A 569 -1.87 2.52 1.46
CA THR A 569 -2.95 2.90 0.57
C THR A 569 -2.77 4.36 0.10
N PRO A 570 -2.93 4.67 -1.20
CA PRO A 570 -2.77 6.03 -1.69
C PRO A 570 -3.65 7.03 -0.94
N VAL A 571 -3.08 8.15 -0.50
CA VAL A 571 -3.76 9.18 0.32
C VAL A 571 -5.07 9.67 -0.33
N GLN A 572 -5.12 9.75 -1.67
CA GLN A 572 -6.34 10.14 -2.37
C GLN A 572 -7.50 9.15 -2.17
N LYS A 573 -7.22 7.84 -2.08
CA LYS A 573 -8.26 6.83 -1.78
C LYS A 573 -8.74 6.95 -0.33
N LEU A 574 -7.82 7.17 0.61
CA LEU A 574 -8.16 7.44 2.02
C LEU A 574 -9.05 8.68 2.15
N LYS A 575 -8.73 9.75 1.42
CA LYS A 575 -9.53 10.97 1.36
C LYS A 575 -10.94 10.71 0.81
N ASN A 576 -11.07 9.93 -0.26
CA ASN A 576 -12.36 9.57 -0.83
C ASN A 576 -13.20 8.75 0.16
N LEU A 577 -12.60 7.74 0.81
CA LEU A 577 -13.23 6.95 1.88
C LEU A 577 -13.72 7.82 3.03
N PHE A 578 -12.85 8.70 3.55
CA PHE A 578 -13.21 9.61 4.64
C PHE A 578 -14.40 10.50 4.25
N THR A 579 -14.33 11.13 3.08
CA THR A 579 -15.37 12.04 2.57
C THR A 579 -16.72 11.31 2.44
N ALA A 580 -16.70 10.12 1.84
CA ALA A 580 -17.90 9.31 1.65
C ALA A 580 -18.52 8.88 2.99
N CYS A 581 -17.70 8.36 3.89
CA CYS A 581 -18.15 7.86 5.20
C CYS A 581 -18.68 8.99 6.11
N ASN A 582 -18.03 10.16 6.10
CA ASN A 582 -18.35 11.29 6.99
C ASN A 582 -19.56 12.12 6.54
N SER A 583 -19.96 12.04 5.26
CA SER A 583 -21.02 12.87 4.64
C SER A 583 -22.39 12.88 5.34
N ARG A 584 -22.71 11.84 6.13
CA ARG A 584 -23.96 11.73 6.91
C ARG A 584 -23.73 11.58 8.43
N MET A 585 -22.50 11.83 8.88
CA MET A 585 -22.14 11.76 10.30
C MET A 585 -22.10 13.14 10.95
N SER A 586 -21.54 14.13 10.25
CA SER A 586 -21.51 15.51 10.73
C SER A 586 -22.89 16.15 10.57
N LYS A 587 -23.59 16.38 11.69
CA LYS A 587 -24.74 17.29 11.69
C LYS A 587 -24.17 18.70 11.53
N VAL A 588 -24.29 19.29 10.35
CA VAL A 588 -23.88 20.69 10.11
C VAL A 588 -24.63 21.59 11.10
N ARG A 589 -23.96 21.95 12.20
CA ARG A 589 -24.46 22.90 13.19
C ARG A 589 -23.77 24.23 12.93
N ARG A 590 -24.53 25.20 12.41
CA ARG A 590 -24.09 26.60 12.33
C ARG A 590 -24.10 27.19 13.74
N ALA A 591 -23.12 26.82 14.55
CA ALA A 591 -22.90 27.35 15.89
C ALA A 591 -21.60 28.16 15.90
N ALA A 592 -21.55 29.23 16.70
CA ALA A 592 -20.38 30.10 16.82
C ALA A 592 -19.22 29.49 17.65
N GLY A 593 -19.40 28.27 18.18
CA GLY A 593 -18.40 27.59 19.02
C GLY A 593 -18.36 26.09 18.78
N CYS A 594 -17.45 25.40 19.49
CA CYS A 594 -17.32 23.95 19.43
C CYS A 594 -18.55 23.26 20.02
N THR A 595 -19.24 22.45 19.21
CA THR A 595 -20.45 21.71 19.61
C THR A 595 -20.35 20.20 19.39
N THR A 596 -19.38 19.75 18.59
CA THR A 596 -19.08 18.32 18.39
C THR A 596 -18.32 17.73 19.57
N GLY A 597 -17.56 18.56 20.30
CA GLY A 597 -16.68 18.16 21.40
C GLY A 597 -15.26 18.64 21.14
N ASN A 598 -14.57 19.10 22.18
CA ASN A 598 -13.20 19.57 22.02
C ASN A 598 -12.29 18.40 21.60
N ILE A 599 -11.41 18.67 20.64
CA ILE A 599 -10.40 17.69 20.21
C ILE A 599 -9.32 17.64 21.30
N THR A 600 -9.12 16.45 21.87
CA THR A 600 -8.14 16.16 22.92
C THR A 600 -7.18 15.06 22.47
N THR A 601 -6.10 14.83 23.23
CA THR A 601 -5.18 13.71 22.99
C THR A 601 -5.92 12.36 22.94
N VAL A 602 -6.93 12.15 23.78
CA VAL A 602 -7.77 10.92 23.76
C VAL A 602 -8.60 10.83 22.47
N THR A 603 -9.12 11.97 21.98
CA THR A 603 -9.88 12.00 20.72
C THR A 603 -8.98 11.69 19.53
N ILE A 604 -7.75 12.21 19.53
CA ILE A 604 -6.74 11.98 18.47
C ILE A 604 -6.25 10.53 18.50
N ALA A 605 -6.17 9.90 19.68
CA ALA A 605 -5.76 8.51 19.83
C ALA A 605 -6.77 7.53 19.23
N ASP A 606 -8.04 7.91 19.02
CA ASP A 606 -9.00 7.06 18.28
C ASP A 606 -8.52 6.82 16.84
N GLU A 607 -8.52 5.58 16.38
CA GLU A 607 -8.13 5.23 15.01
C GLU A 607 -9.15 5.69 13.95
N SER A 608 -10.39 5.98 14.37
CA SER A 608 -11.42 6.57 13.51
C SER A 608 -11.35 8.10 13.43
N PHE A 609 -10.50 8.78 14.21
CA PHE A 609 -10.32 10.23 14.12
C PHE A 609 -9.90 10.63 12.68
N PRO A 610 -10.46 11.71 12.07
CA PRO A 610 -11.31 12.76 12.66
C PRO A 610 -12.81 12.62 12.30
N LEU A 611 -13.34 11.40 12.23
CA LEU A 611 -14.73 11.16 11.83
C LEU A 611 -15.75 11.87 12.74
N GLY A 612 -16.83 12.40 12.16
CA GLY A 612 -17.90 13.10 12.88
C GLY A 612 -17.73 14.62 12.95
N TYR A 613 -16.53 15.15 12.69
CA TYR A 613 -16.32 16.58 12.52
C TYR A 613 -16.67 17.01 11.09
N ASP A 614 -17.15 18.24 10.91
CA ASP A 614 -17.01 18.97 9.65
C ASP A 614 -15.86 19.97 9.77
N SER A 615 -15.47 20.64 8.68
CA SER A 615 -14.31 21.52 8.68
C SER A 615 -14.44 22.70 9.65
N THR A 616 -15.66 23.19 9.86
CA THR A 616 -15.93 24.30 10.77
C THR A 616 -15.83 23.84 12.22
N GLN A 617 -16.43 22.70 12.56
CA GLN A 617 -16.32 22.12 13.90
C GLN A 617 -14.89 21.66 14.19
N PHE A 618 -14.17 21.11 13.20
CA PHE A 618 -12.76 20.75 13.35
C PHE A 618 -11.91 21.97 13.71
N ASP A 619 -12.10 23.11 13.03
CA ASP A 619 -11.42 24.37 13.36
C ASP A 619 -11.79 24.89 14.76
N LEU A 620 -13.08 24.95 15.09
CA LEU A 620 -13.55 25.50 16.36
C LEU A 620 -13.20 24.61 17.56
N CYS A 621 -13.09 23.29 17.36
CA CYS A 621 -12.83 22.32 18.42
C CYS A 621 -11.34 21.96 18.59
N LEU A 622 -10.47 22.33 17.64
CA LEU A 622 -9.03 22.10 17.72
C LEU A 622 -8.31 23.32 18.29
N ASP A 623 -7.84 23.19 19.53
CA ASP A 623 -7.00 24.22 20.17
C ASP A 623 -5.57 24.23 19.58
N ASN A 624 -4.95 25.41 19.55
CA ASN A 624 -3.59 25.59 19.02
C ASN A 624 -2.53 24.85 19.85
N THR A 625 -2.71 24.74 21.17
CA THR A 625 -1.83 23.98 22.06
C THR A 625 -1.95 22.49 21.78
N VAL A 626 -3.18 21.98 21.67
CA VAL A 626 -3.44 20.57 21.34
C VAL A 626 -2.84 20.21 19.98
N LEU A 627 -3.03 21.07 18.97
CA LEU A 627 -2.43 20.88 17.64
C LEU A 627 -0.90 20.80 17.73
N ARG A 628 -0.27 21.76 18.41
CA ARG A 628 1.20 21.81 18.54
C ARG A 628 1.78 20.57 19.23
N GLU A 629 1.12 20.09 20.27
CA GLU A 629 1.61 18.98 21.10
C GLU A 629 1.36 17.59 20.52
N ASN A 630 0.45 17.48 19.53
CA ASN A 630 0.02 16.21 18.94
C ASN A 630 0.11 16.24 17.40
N LEU A 631 0.98 17.09 16.84
CA LEU A 631 1.00 17.37 15.39
C LEU A 631 1.18 16.10 14.56
N ALA A 632 2.14 15.25 14.92
CA ALA A 632 2.45 14.01 14.18
C ALA A 632 1.24 13.06 14.13
N ALA A 633 0.63 12.78 15.28
CA ALA A 633 -0.57 11.93 15.37
C ALA A 633 -1.77 12.51 14.58
N ILE A 634 -1.93 13.84 14.56
CA ILE A 634 -2.99 14.49 13.78
C ILE A 634 -2.72 14.36 12.28
N THR A 635 -1.51 14.69 11.80
CA THR A 635 -1.19 14.71 10.36
C THR A 635 -1.07 13.32 9.75
N GLU A 636 -0.82 12.29 10.56
CA GLU A 636 -0.90 10.88 10.17
C GLU A 636 -2.35 10.46 9.88
N LYS A 637 -3.32 10.94 10.69
CA LYS A 637 -4.72 10.52 10.60
C LYS A 637 -5.57 11.40 9.67
N VAL A 638 -5.25 12.69 9.55
CA VAL A 638 -6.05 13.66 8.78
C VAL A 638 -5.62 13.73 7.32
N VAL A 639 -6.46 13.16 6.45
CA VAL A 639 -6.25 13.13 4.98
C VAL A 639 -7.22 14.04 4.20
N ASP A 640 -8.23 14.61 4.87
CA ASP A 640 -9.18 15.51 4.24
C ASP A 640 -8.57 16.89 3.99
N THR A 641 -8.69 17.39 2.76
CA THR A 641 -8.10 18.66 2.34
C THR A 641 -8.62 19.85 3.12
N SER A 642 -9.91 19.86 3.48
CA SER A 642 -10.46 20.99 4.25
C SER A 642 -9.92 21.03 5.67
N PHE A 643 -9.65 19.87 6.28
CA PHE A 643 -9.09 19.79 7.63
C PHE A 643 -7.59 20.07 7.61
N GLN A 644 -6.88 19.62 6.58
CA GLN A 644 -5.47 19.95 6.36
C GLN A 644 -5.26 21.46 6.19
N ILE A 645 -6.17 22.16 5.50
CA ILE A 645 -6.15 23.63 5.41
C ILE A 645 -6.31 24.27 6.80
N VAL A 646 -7.23 23.75 7.63
CA VAL A 646 -7.38 24.22 9.01
C VAL A 646 -6.09 24.01 9.82
N ILE A 647 -5.47 22.84 9.73
CA ILE A 647 -4.20 22.54 10.39
C ILE A 647 -3.13 23.55 9.97
N LEU A 648 -2.91 23.74 8.66
CA LEU A 648 -1.89 24.64 8.16
C LEU A 648 -2.15 26.10 8.57
N ASN A 649 -3.42 26.55 8.52
CA ASN A 649 -3.80 27.89 8.98
C ASN A 649 -3.51 28.10 10.46
N LYS A 650 -3.82 27.14 11.33
CA LYS A 650 -3.50 27.22 12.76
C LYS A 650 -1.99 27.17 13.00
N LEU A 651 -1.24 26.35 12.27
CA LEU A 651 0.22 26.35 12.34
C LEU A 651 0.81 27.72 11.94
N ASN A 652 0.28 28.35 10.90
CA ASN A 652 0.68 29.71 10.50
C ASN A 652 0.32 30.77 11.56
N GLN A 653 -0.72 30.56 12.38
CA GLN A 653 -1.03 31.41 13.54
C GLN A 653 -0.03 31.21 14.68
N ILE A 654 0.38 29.95 14.93
CA ILE A 654 1.37 29.60 15.97
C ILE A 654 2.78 30.09 15.58
N TYR A 655 3.12 30.01 14.30
CA TYR A 655 4.43 30.34 13.73
C TYR A 655 4.33 31.42 12.65
N PRO A 656 4.04 32.68 13.01
CA PRO A 656 3.81 33.76 12.04
C PRO A 656 5.03 34.07 11.16
N SER A 657 6.25 33.77 11.65
CA SER A 657 7.50 33.93 10.92
C SER A 657 7.81 32.79 9.95
N GLY A 658 7.00 31.73 9.92
CA GLY A 658 7.20 30.54 9.10
C GLY A 658 7.53 29.28 9.90
N LEU A 659 7.26 28.12 9.29
CA LEU A 659 7.47 26.80 9.89
C LEU A 659 8.95 26.39 9.84
N ASN A 660 9.44 25.78 10.91
CA ASN A 660 10.81 25.27 11.03
C ASN A 660 10.89 23.76 10.73
N ASP A 661 12.11 23.22 10.63
CA ASP A 661 12.35 21.81 10.33
C ASP A 661 11.57 20.84 11.23
N SER A 662 11.49 21.10 12.54
CA SER A 662 10.80 20.19 13.48
C SER A 662 9.29 20.10 13.26
N VAL A 663 8.67 21.16 12.75
CA VAL A 663 7.25 21.17 12.36
C VAL A 663 7.08 20.61 10.95
N LEU A 664 7.96 21.01 10.02
CA LEU A 664 7.86 20.63 8.60
C LEU A 664 8.01 19.13 8.37
N GLN A 665 8.89 18.46 9.12
CA GLN A 665 9.04 17.00 9.07
C GLN A 665 7.75 16.25 9.43
N LEU A 666 6.87 16.86 10.23
CA LEU A 666 5.66 16.24 10.73
C LEU A 666 4.41 16.56 9.89
N LEU A 667 4.50 17.38 8.84
CA LEU A 667 3.30 17.80 8.09
C LEU A 667 2.65 16.66 7.30
N GLY A 668 3.42 15.66 6.88
CA GLY A 668 2.92 14.58 6.03
C GLY A 668 2.18 15.11 4.80
N SER A 669 0.99 14.57 4.53
CA SER A 669 0.13 15.01 3.43
C SER A 669 -0.44 16.43 3.59
N THR A 670 -0.48 16.99 4.80
CA THR A 670 -0.88 18.39 5.05
C THR A 670 0.03 19.39 4.34
N SER A 671 1.29 19.04 4.09
CA SER A 671 2.20 19.90 3.31
C SER A 671 1.65 20.20 1.91
N ARG A 672 0.84 19.31 1.31
CA ARG A 672 0.32 19.45 -0.06
C ARG A 672 -0.75 20.52 -0.23
N VAL A 673 -1.34 21.03 0.85
CA VAL A 673 -2.32 22.13 0.78
C VAL A 673 -1.68 23.52 0.87
N ALA A 674 -0.36 23.58 1.04
CA ALA A 674 0.38 24.83 1.15
C ALA A 674 0.36 25.63 -0.17
N ALA A 675 0.25 26.95 -0.04
CA ALA A 675 0.49 27.86 -1.14
C ALA A 675 1.98 28.21 -1.27
N ILE A 676 2.38 28.77 -2.42
CA ILE A 676 3.75 29.26 -2.64
C ILE A 676 4.16 30.27 -1.55
N ASP A 677 3.24 31.11 -1.09
CA ASP A 677 3.51 32.09 -0.04
C ASP A 677 3.71 31.47 1.35
N ASP A 678 3.17 30.28 1.60
CA ASP A 678 3.51 29.50 2.80
C ASP A 678 4.93 28.95 2.66
N ILE A 679 5.24 28.30 1.53
CA ILE A 679 6.56 27.70 1.25
C ILE A 679 7.69 28.73 1.34
N ARG A 680 7.46 29.96 0.87
CA ARG A 680 8.43 31.06 0.97
C ARG A 680 8.84 31.39 2.41
N LYS A 681 7.96 31.15 3.38
CA LYS A 681 8.22 31.39 4.81
C LYS A 681 8.86 30.17 5.49
N TRP A 682 8.79 28.99 4.89
CA TRP A 682 9.35 27.77 5.48
C TRP A 682 10.87 27.85 5.62
N ASN A 683 11.38 27.22 6.66
CA ASN A 683 12.80 27.09 6.94
C ASN A 683 13.20 25.62 6.81
N ILE A 684 13.74 25.25 5.64
CA ILE A 684 14.08 23.87 5.27
C ILE A 684 15.61 23.72 5.33
N ASN A 685 16.18 23.57 6.52
CA ASN A 685 17.64 23.52 6.68
C ASN A 685 18.19 22.10 6.60
N MET A 686 17.40 21.09 6.96
CA MET A 686 17.87 19.71 7.04
C MET A 686 17.41 18.90 5.83
N ILE A 687 18.27 18.01 5.35
CA ILE A 687 17.89 17.01 4.33
C ILE A 687 16.78 16.09 4.84
N ASP A 688 16.70 15.83 6.14
CA ASP A 688 15.60 15.11 6.80
C ASP A 688 14.24 15.77 6.52
N THR A 689 14.20 17.10 6.53
CA THR A 689 13.01 17.90 6.23
C THR A 689 12.67 17.84 4.75
N LEU A 690 13.67 17.99 3.86
CA LEU A 690 13.46 17.84 2.43
C LEU A 690 12.93 16.43 2.10
N SER A 691 13.50 15.40 2.70
CA SER A 691 13.07 14.00 2.56
C SER A 691 11.63 13.78 2.99
N SER A 692 11.26 14.31 4.15
CA SER A 692 9.88 14.24 4.66
C SER A 692 8.89 14.94 3.72
N LEU A 693 9.25 16.12 3.20
CA LEU A 693 8.42 16.88 2.27
C LEU A 693 8.31 16.22 0.89
N MET A 694 9.36 15.56 0.41
CA MET A 694 9.41 14.90 -0.91
C MET A 694 8.84 13.47 -0.93
N ASN A 695 8.51 12.91 0.24
CA ASN A 695 7.92 11.57 0.34
C ASN A 695 6.63 11.45 -0.51
N SER A 696 6.65 10.57 -1.51
CA SER A 696 5.55 10.35 -2.47
C SER A 696 4.32 9.71 -1.84
N ASN A 697 4.46 9.00 -0.71
CA ASN A 697 3.33 8.43 0.02
C ASN A 697 2.38 9.51 0.55
N ASN A 698 2.87 10.74 0.74
CA ASN A 698 2.08 11.89 1.20
C ASN A 698 1.29 12.58 0.06
N GLY A 699 1.30 12.02 -1.15
CA GLY A 699 0.72 12.59 -2.36
C GLY A 699 1.76 13.32 -3.21
N ASN A 700 1.42 13.55 -4.47
CA ASN A 700 2.31 14.19 -5.43
C ASN A 700 2.31 15.71 -5.28
N TRP A 701 3.47 16.32 -5.42
CA TRP A 701 3.58 17.76 -5.65
C TRP A 701 3.23 18.08 -7.10
N THR A 702 2.65 19.26 -7.32
CA THR A 702 2.68 19.84 -8.67
C THR A 702 4.11 20.29 -8.99
N PRO A 703 4.54 20.31 -10.27
CA PRO A 703 5.89 20.74 -10.62
C PRO A 703 6.26 22.13 -10.08
N THR A 704 5.31 23.07 -10.06
CA THR A 704 5.54 24.41 -9.49
C THR A 704 5.81 24.36 -7.99
N MET A 705 5.07 23.53 -7.24
CA MET A 705 5.24 23.42 -5.79
C MET A 705 6.52 22.67 -5.41
N SER A 706 6.85 21.56 -6.08
CA SER A 706 8.11 20.85 -5.80
C SER A 706 9.32 21.71 -6.14
N ASN A 707 9.29 22.46 -7.25
CA ASN A 707 10.35 23.43 -7.57
C ASN A 707 10.49 24.46 -6.44
N ALA A 708 9.39 25.03 -5.93
CA ALA A 708 9.43 26.00 -4.84
C ALA A 708 10.04 25.42 -3.54
N VAL A 709 9.70 24.18 -3.17
CA VAL A 709 10.25 23.52 -1.98
C VAL A 709 11.76 23.23 -2.16
N ILE A 710 12.15 22.68 -3.30
CA ILE A 710 13.55 22.31 -3.56
C ILE A 710 14.43 23.56 -3.68
N THR A 711 14.00 24.58 -4.41
CA THR A 711 14.75 25.85 -4.52
C THR A 711 14.83 26.59 -3.19
N ARG A 712 13.82 26.47 -2.32
CA ARG A 712 13.89 27.00 -0.96
C ARG A 712 15.01 26.32 -0.17
N TYR A 713 15.13 25.00 -0.24
CA TYR A 713 16.24 24.26 0.37
C TYR A 713 17.60 24.66 -0.23
N LEU A 714 17.71 24.74 -1.56
CA LEU A 714 18.95 25.10 -2.26
C LEU A 714 19.37 26.58 -2.08
N SER A 715 18.46 27.45 -1.61
CA SER A 715 18.79 28.85 -1.33
C SER A 715 19.68 29.05 -0.10
N ILE A 716 19.85 28.00 0.71
CA ILE A 716 20.73 28.01 1.88
C ILE A 716 22.18 27.77 1.43
N VAL A 717 23.10 28.53 2.01
CA VAL A 717 24.52 28.45 1.68
C VAL A 717 25.06 27.04 1.93
N ASN A 718 25.86 26.53 0.99
CA ASN A 718 26.45 25.19 0.97
C ASN A 718 25.49 24.03 0.66
N HIS A 719 24.19 24.28 0.46
CA HIS A 719 23.31 23.24 -0.07
C HIS A 719 23.54 23.08 -1.57
N THR A 720 23.66 21.83 -2.01
CA THR A 720 23.84 21.46 -3.41
C THR A 720 23.02 20.22 -3.73
N LEU A 721 22.87 19.89 -5.01
CA LEU A 721 22.25 18.63 -5.43
C LEU A 721 23.28 17.49 -5.38
N GLY A 722 23.61 17.04 -4.17
CA GLY A 722 24.40 15.85 -3.92
C GLY A 722 23.61 14.55 -4.11
N THR A 723 24.25 13.41 -3.90
CA THR A 723 23.63 12.09 -4.08
C THR A 723 22.38 11.91 -3.22
N ALA A 724 22.44 12.29 -1.94
CA ALA A 724 21.35 12.12 -1.00
C ALA A 724 20.16 13.04 -1.34
N GLU A 725 20.43 14.27 -1.77
CA GLU A 725 19.41 15.22 -2.22
C GLU A 725 18.73 14.73 -3.49
N ILE A 726 19.50 14.23 -4.47
CA ILE A 726 18.97 13.64 -5.72
C ILE A 726 18.05 12.45 -5.41
N ASN A 727 18.49 11.54 -4.54
CA ASN A 727 17.70 10.38 -4.13
C ASN A 727 16.43 10.81 -3.38
N THR A 728 16.54 11.84 -2.55
CA THR A 728 15.42 12.42 -1.79
C THR A 728 14.36 13.05 -2.69
N ILE A 729 14.75 13.86 -3.68
CA ILE A 729 13.77 14.55 -4.54
C ILE A 729 13.17 13.62 -5.61
N GLY A 730 13.92 12.58 -6.02
CA GLY A 730 13.46 11.57 -6.96
C GLY A 730 12.96 12.18 -8.28
N SER A 731 11.77 11.77 -8.72
CA SER A 731 11.14 12.28 -9.95
C SER A 731 10.81 13.77 -9.93
N ASN A 732 10.76 14.40 -8.75
CA ASN A 732 10.59 15.86 -8.65
C ASN A 732 11.80 16.63 -9.19
N ILE A 733 12.93 15.97 -9.50
CA ILE A 733 14.06 16.59 -10.20
C ILE A 733 13.63 17.24 -11.52
N CYS A 734 12.62 16.69 -12.22
CA CYS A 734 12.10 17.23 -13.47
C CYS A 734 11.37 18.59 -13.31
N SER A 735 11.06 18.99 -12.07
CA SER A 735 10.48 20.31 -11.77
C SER A 735 11.50 21.45 -11.84
N LEU A 736 12.80 21.14 -11.71
CA LEU A 736 13.87 22.12 -11.64
C LEU A 736 14.23 22.67 -13.02
N ASP A 737 14.74 23.90 -13.04
CA ASP A 737 15.26 24.52 -14.26
C ASP A 737 16.55 23.84 -14.72
N VAL A 738 16.78 23.82 -16.05
CA VAL A 738 17.96 23.19 -16.66
C VAL A 738 19.26 23.71 -16.04
N ASN A 739 19.36 25.02 -15.79
CA ASN A 739 20.54 25.63 -15.17
C ASN A 739 20.84 25.06 -13.77
N ILE A 740 19.81 24.68 -13.01
CA ILE A 740 19.99 24.04 -11.69
C ILE A 740 20.45 22.59 -11.89
N LEU A 741 19.86 21.87 -12.84
CA LEU A 741 20.27 20.49 -13.17
C LEU A 741 21.73 20.42 -13.62
N GLU A 742 22.21 21.41 -14.38
CA GLU A 742 23.60 21.52 -14.84
C GLU A 742 24.61 21.74 -13.70
N THR A 743 24.16 22.07 -12.49
CA THR A 743 25.03 22.14 -11.30
C THR A 743 25.33 20.77 -10.68
N ILE A 744 24.59 19.72 -11.06
CA ILE A 744 24.78 18.37 -10.55
C ILE A 744 26.15 17.84 -11.01
N THR A 745 26.92 17.31 -10.06
CA THR A 745 28.21 16.71 -10.39
C THR A 745 28.04 15.32 -11.01
N ALA A 746 28.98 14.93 -11.87
CA ALA A 746 29.00 13.60 -12.47
C ALA A 746 29.04 12.49 -11.40
N ASP A 747 29.75 12.70 -10.29
CA ASP A 747 29.84 11.72 -9.20
C ASP A 747 28.54 11.60 -8.40
N SER A 748 27.88 12.72 -8.10
CA SER A 748 26.59 12.71 -7.42
C SER A 748 25.54 11.94 -8.22
N LEU A 749 25.45 12.20 -9.54
CA LEU A 749 24.54 11.47 -10.41
C LEU A 749 24.99 10.03 -10.64
N LYS A 750 26.29 9.72 -10.58
CA LYS A 750 26.84 8.36 -10.69
C LYS A 750 26.34 7.46 -9.55
N ASN A 751 26.39 7.98 -8.33
CA ASN A 751 26.08 7.26 -7.10
C ASN A 751 24.60 7.34 -6.69
N ALA A 752 23.80 8.19 -7.36
CA ALA A 752 22.36 8.25 -7.16
C ALA A 752 21.67 6.94 -7.57
N ASN A 753 20.52 6.71 -6.97
CA ASN A 753 19.57 5.69 -7.40
C ASN A 753 19.09 6.00 -8.82
N SER A 754 18.55 4.97 -9.49
CA SER A 754 17.90 5.14 -10.78
C SER A 754 16.76 6.16 -10.66
N LEU A 755 16.82 7.22 -11.47
CA LEU A 755 15.83 8.29 -11.47
C LEU A 755 14.79 8.04 -12.56
N ASP A 756 13.52 8.23 -12.21
CA ASP A 756 12.46 8.34 -13.21
C ASP A 756 12.45 9.76 -13.79
N VAL A 757 12.96 9.87 -15.02
CA VAL A 757 13.02 11.12 -15.80
C VAL A 757 11.93 11.18 -16.88
N SER A 758 10.94 10.29 -16.87
CA SER A 758 9.90 10.22 -17.90
C SER A 758 9.17 11.55 -18.10
N SER A 759 8.89 12.27 -17.01
CA SER A 759 8.21 13.57 -16.98
C SER A 759 9.07 14.78 -17.35
N CYS A 760 10.38 14.61 -17.52
CA CYS A 760 11.30 15.68 -17.89
C CYS A 760 11.11 16.09 -19.36
N SER A 761 11.33 17.38 -19.67
CA SER A 761 11.45 17.85 -21.05
C SER A 761 12.70 17.27 -21.73
N ILE A 762 12.74 17.29 -23.06
CA ILE A 762 13.87 16.75 -23.84
C ILE A 762 15.18 17.46 -23.46
N GLU A 763 15.13 18.78 -23.24
CA GLU A 763 16.31 19.57 -22.85
C GLU A 763 16.85 19.14 -21.48
N LYS A 764 15.95 18.90 -20.51
CA LYS A 764 16.32 18.41 -19.17
C LYS A 764 16.88 16.99 -19.23
N LYS A 765 16.24 16.10 -20.00
CA LYS A 765 16.74 14.74 -20.25
C LYS A 765 18.14 14.78 -20.87
N HIS A 766 18.36 15.67 -21.83
CA HIS A 766 19.66 15.84 -22.49
C HIS A 766 20.74 16.30 -21.50
N ALA A 767 20.48 17.33 -20.70
CA ALA A 767 21.43 17.80 -19.68
C ALA A 767 21.82 16.67 -18.71
N MET A 768 20.83 15.93 -18.18
CA MET A 768 21.08 14.81 -17.27
C MET A 768 21.85 13.66 -17.96
N TYR A 769 21.54 13.36 -19.22
CA TYR A 769 22.26 12.36 -20.00
C TYR A 769 23.75 12.71 -20.15
N ILE A 770 24.07 13.96 -20.48
CA ILE A 770 25.46 14.43 -20.62
C ILE A 770 26.23 14.29 -19.30
N ILE A 771 25.62 14.72 -18.18
CA ILE A 771 26.22 14.57 -16.84
C ILE A 771 26.46 13.09 -16.54
N ARG A 772 25.44 12.24 -16.72
CA ARG A 772 25.53 10.81 -16.44
C ARG A 772 26.58 10.13 -17.32
N LYS A 773 26.61 10.40 -18.62
CA LYS A 773 27.60 9.85 -19.55
C LYS A 773 29.03 10.23 -19.15
N SER A 774 29.24 11.48 -18.74
CA SER A 774 30.57 11.96 -18.33
C SER A 774 31.15 11.21 -17.13
N SER A 775 30.30 10.65 -16.27
CA SER A 775 30.71 9.84 -15.12
C SER A 775 31.34 8.49 -15.48
N PHE A 776 31.20 8.07 -16.75
CA PHE A 776 31.72 6.80 -17.29
C PHE A 776 32.82 7.00 -18.34
N ASN A 777 33.38 8.21 -18.47
CA ASN A 777 34.43 8.51 -19.43
C ASN A 777 35.63 7.55 -19.27
N GLY A 778 35.99 6.84 -20.35
CA GLY A 778 37.11 5.89 -20.37
C GLY A 778 36.74 4.46 -19.95
N GLN A 779 35.50 4.18 -19.57
CA GLN A 779 35.03 2.81 -19.39
C GLN A 779 34.61 2.20 -20.74
N GLY A 780 34.97 0.93 -20.95
CA GLY A 780 34.48 0.18 -22.10
C GLY A 780 32.96 0.05 -22.05
N LEU A 781 32.33 0.07 -23.22
CA LEU A 781 30.89 -0.09 -23.29
C LEU A 781 30.54 -1.58 -23.03
N THR A 782 29.92 -1.87 -21.89
CA THR A 782 29.54 -3.21 -21.44
C THR A 782 28.02 -3.33 -21.25
N SER A 783 27.52 -4.55 -21.00
CA SER A 783 26.12 -4.74 -20.60
C SER A 783 25.78 -3.99 -19.30
N ALA A 784 26.71 -3.94 -18.34
CA ALA A 784 26.58 -3.16 -17.11
C ALA A 784 26.48 -1.65 -17.41
N TYR A 785 27.30 -1.14 -18.33
CA TYR A 785 27.21 0.26 -18.77
C TYR A 785 25.82 0.58 -19.33
N TYR A 786 25.27 -0.28 -20.19
CA TYR A 786 23.93 -0.09 -20.73
C TYR A 786 22.87 0.00 -19.61
N GLN A 787 22.90 -0.91 -18.63
CA GLN A 787 21.92 -0.86 -17.52
C GLN A 787 22.06 0.42 -16.69
N LEU A 788 23.27 0.94 -16.52
CA LEU A 788 23.54 2.16 -15.75
C LEU A 788 23.16 3.46 -16.48
N ILE A 789 23.15 3.47 -17.82
CA ILE A 789 22.81 4.64 -18.64
C ILE A 789 21.35 4.62 -19.13
N ARG A 790 20.73 3.43 -19.21
CA ARG A 790 19.38 3.19 -19.75
C ARG A 790 18.32 4.21 -19.31
N PRO A 791 18.17 4.56 -18.01
CA PRO A 791 17.15 5.52 -17.57
C PRO A 791 17.27 6.91 -18.20
N TYR A 792 18.44 7.27 -18.72
CA TYR A 792 18.75 8.61 -19.24
C TYR A 792 18.77 8.66 -20.77
N LEU A 793 18.53 7.55 -21.47
CA LEU A 793 18.66 7.48 -22.94
C LEU A 793 17.66 8.35 -23.70
N GLY A 794 16.55 8.75 -23.06
CA GLY A 794 15.63 9.74 -23.62
C GLY A 794 16.27 11.09 -23.95
N GLY A 795 17.44 11.40 -23.38
CA GLY A 795 18.23 12.59 -23.67
C GLY A 795 19.45 12.36 -24.57
N ALA A 796 19.70 11.13 -25.01
CA ALA A 796 20.91 10.80 -25.75
C ALA A 796 20.88 11.36 -27.19
N PRO A 797 22.01 11.85 -27.73
CA PRO A 797 22.10 12.22 -29.13
C PRO A 797 22.13 10.97 -30.03
N VAL A 798 21.79 11.15 -31.31
CA VAL A 798 21.68 10.04 -32.28
C VAL A 798 22.95 9.21 -32.41
N GLN A 799 24.13 9.84 -32.33
CA GLN A 799 25.42 9.16 -32.45
C GLN A 799 25.66 8.15 -31.32
N ASP A 800 25.20 8.48 -30.12
CA ASP A 800 25.35 7.59 -28.96
C ASP A 800 24.39 6.40 -29.06
N ILE A 801 23.15 6.64 -29.49
CA ILE A 801 22.19 5.56 -29.77
C ILE A 801 22.68 4.64 -30.89
N GLN A 802 23.24 5.20 -31.98
CA GLN A 802 23.87 4.41 -33.04
C GLN A 802 25.03 3.55 -32.49
N SER A 803 25.84 4.09 -31.58
CA SER A 803 26.92 3.33 -30.94
C SER A 803 26.38 2.15 -30.12
N LEU A 804 25.28 2.34 -29.37
CA LEU A 804 24.62 1.26 -28.63
C LEU A 804 24.13 0.12 -29.53
N SER A 805 23.70 0.42 -30.77
CA SER A 805 23.21 -0.60 -31.70
C SER A 805 24.26 -1.65 -32.09
N THR A 806 25.54 -1.34 -31.91
CA THR A 806 26.65 -2.25 -32.21
C THR A 806 26.98 -3.23 -31.09
N MET A 807 26.30 -3.10 -29.94
CA MET A 807 26.66 -3.79 -28.70
C MET A 807 25.70 -4.90 -28.27
N ASN A 808 24.67 -5.18 -29.08
CA ASN A 808 23.69 -6.21 -28.79
C ASN A 808 23.06 -6.03 -27.39
N VAL A 809 22.65 -4.80 -27.09
CA VAL A 809 22.09 -4.41 -25.78
C VAL A 809 20.71 -5.01 -25.52
N ASN A 810 19.99 -5.43 -26.57
CA ASN A 810 18.59 -5.87 -26.52
C ASN A 810 17.71 -4.86 -25.79
N MET A 811 17.72 -3.63 -26.31
CA MET A 811 16.92 -2.54 -25.78
C MET A 811 15.46 -2.97 -25.71
N ASP A 812 14.85 -2.84 -24.54
CA ASP A 812 13.43 -3.11 -24.39
C ASP A 812 12.61 -2.06 -25.13
N ILE A 813 11.44 -2.48 -25.62
CA ILE A 813 10.58 -1.61 -26.43
C ILE A 813 10.15 -0.35 -25.68
N THR A 814 9.95 -0.43 -24.37
CA THR A 814 9.64 0.73 -23.53
C THR A 814 10.76 1.77 -23.55
N THR A 815 12.03 1.36 -23.42
CA THR A 815 13.19 2.26 -23.54
C THR A 815 13.31 2.86 -24.94
N PHE A 816 13.04 2.06 -25.99
CA PHE A 816 13.06 2.56 -27.36
C PHE A 816 12.00 3.63 -27.60
N LEU A 817 10.78 3.43 -27.09
CA LEU A 817 9.68 4.39 -27.18
C LEU A 817 9.93 5.68 -26.37
N ASP A 818 10.75 5.60 -25.33
CA ASP A 818 11.13 6.74 -24.48
C ASP A 818 12.31 7.57 -25.02
N LEU A 819 12.96 7.12 -26.11
CA LEU A 819 14.00 7.90 -26.79
C LEU A 819 13.43 9.23 -27.32
N ASN A 820 14.31 10.21 -27.54
CA ASN A 820 13.93 11.45 -28.22
C ASN A 820 13.31 11.11 -29.60
N PRO A 821 12.06 11.55 -29.90
CA PRO A 821 11.42 11.28 -31.19
C PRO A 821 12.28 11.65 -32.40
N ASP A 822 13.00 12.77 -32.37
CA ASP A 822 13.88 13.18 -33.47
C ASP A 822 15.04 12.21 -33.68
N VAL A 823 15.54 11.62 -32.59
CA VAL A 823 16.57 10.58 -32.65
C VAL A 823 16.01 9.31 -33.26
N ILE A 824 14.82 8.86 -32.83
CA ILE A 824 14.15 7.68 -33.39
C ILE A 824 13.97 7.83 -34.90
N MET A 825 13.46 8.98 -35.36
CA MET A 825 13.23 9.25 -36.78
C MET A 825 14.52 9.23 -37.62
N ALA A 826 15.67 9.53 -37.01
CA ALA A 826 16.97 9.46 -37.68
C ALA A 826 17.57 8.03 -37.75
N LEU A 827 16.99 7.03 -37.08
CA LEU A 827 17.47 5.66 -37.10
C LEU A 827 16.96 4.89 -38.34
N ASN A 828 17.85 4.17 -39.00
CA ASN A 828 17.47 3.25 -40.08
C ASN A 828 17.12 1.85 -39.52
N VAL A 829 16.55 1.01 -40.38
CA VAL A 829 16.13 -0.37 -40.02
C VAL A 829 17.26 -1.22 -39.41
N SER A 830 18.47 -1.14 -39.95
CA SER A 830 19.63 -1.91 -39.44
C SER A 830 20.04 -1.47 -38.03
N THR A 831 20.03 -0.16 -37.76
CA THR A 831 20.30 0.38 -36.42
C THR A 831 19.23 -0.06 -35.42
N VAL A 832 17.95 0.00 -35.78
CA VAL A 832 16.87 -0.46 -34.91
C VAL A 832 16.97 -1.98 -34.67
N GLN A 833 17.32 -2.76 -35.69
CA GLN A 833 17.60 -4.19 -35.54
C GLN A 833 18.74 -4.46 -34.55
N GLY A 834 19.84 -3.72 -34.63
CA GLY A 834 20.97 -3.84 -33.71
C GLY A 834 20.66 -3.40 -32.28
N LEU A 835 19.78 -2.41 -32.10
CA LEU A 835 19.34 -1.95 -30.77
C LEU A 835 18.46 -3.00 -30.08
N LEU A 836 17.41 -3.46 -30.76
CA LEU A 836 16.40 -4.32 -30.16
C LEU A 836 16.85 -5.79 -30.09
N GLY A 837 17.63 -6.27 -31.06
CA GLY A 837 18.17 -7.64 -31.02
C GLY A 837 17.08 -8.69 -30.81
N MET A 838 17.13 -9.43 -29.70
CA MET A 838 16.14 -10.42 -29.30
C MET A 838 14.72 -9.87 -29.09
N THR A 839 14.57 -8.57 -28.79
CA THR A 839 13.27 -7.92 -28.61
C THR A 839 12.69 -7.38 -29.93
N ILE A 840 13.33 -7.63 -31.09
CA ILE A 840 12.90 -7.07 -32.37
C ILE A 840 11.44 -7.39 -32.74
N ALA A 841 10.93 -8.55 -32.30
CA ALA A 841 9.53 -8.95 -32.51
C ALA A 841 8.53 -7.99 -31.83
N ASP A 842 8.96 -7.28 -30.78
CA ASP A 842 8.13 -6.33 -30.06
C ASP A 842 7.79 -5.11 -30.94
N LEU A 843 8.59 -4.79 -31.99
CA LEU A 843 8.19 -3.76 -32.97
C LEU A 843 6.83 -4.06 -33.61
N LYS A 844 6.57 -5.33 -33.92
CA LYS A 844 5.30 -5.75 -34.51
C LYS A 844 4.20 -5.76 -33.47
N LEU A 845 4.49 -6.23 -32.26
CA LEU A 845 3.53 -6.25 -31.15
C LEU A 845 3.03 -4.83 -30.83
N PHE A 846 3.92 -3.85 -30.84
CA PHE A 846 3.64 -2.44 -30.55
C PHE A 846 3.41 -1.60 -31.81
N GLU A 847 3.12 -2.21 -32.96
CA GLU A 847 3.04 -1.48 -34.24
C GLU A 847 2.03 -0.33 -34.19
N ASN A 848 0.97 -0.42 -33.40
CA ASN A 848 -0.05 0.62 -33.25
C ASN A 848 0.41 1.84 -32.40
N SER A 849 1.61 1.79 -31.83
CA SER A 849 2.23 2.95 -31.19
C SER A 849 2.47 4.06 -32.23
N SER A 850 2.09 5.29 -31.90
CA SER A 850 2.28 6.46 -32.77
C SER A 850 3.75 6.68 -33.13
N VAL A 851 4.66 6.39 -32.19
CA VAL A 851 6.11 6.51 -32.39
C VAL A 851 6.60 5.49 -33.42
N ILE A 852 6.15 4.24 -33.31
CA ILE A 852 6.53 3.18 -34.27
C ILE A 852 5.93 3.46 -35.64
N GLN A 853 4.64 3.81 -35.73
CA GLN A 853 4.01 4.19 -37.00
C GLN A 853 4.74 5.33 -37.69
N SER A 854 5.13 6.37 -36.94
CA SER A 854 5.87 7.51 -37.48
C SER A 854 7.24 7.10 -38.01
N TRP A 855 7.93 6.19 -37.30
CA TRP A 855 9.21 5.66 -37.75
C TRP A 855 9.06 4.77 -39.00
N LEU A 856 8.10 3.85 -39.02
CA LEU A 856 7.79 2.97 -40.17
C LEU A 856 7.45 3.79 -41.42
N ALA A 857 6.73 4.90 -41.27
CA ALA A 857 6.38 5.79 -42.37
C ALA A 857 7.61 6.38 -43.08
N GLN A 858 8.76 6.45 -42.41
CA GLN A 858 10.02 6.96 -42.97
C GLN A 858 10.95 5.89 -43.54
N GLN A 859 10.61 4.60 -43.38
CA GLN A 859 11.44 3.51 -43.86
C GLN A 859 11.00 3.03 -45.25
N ASP A 860 11.98 2.63 -46.06
CA ASP A 860 11.74 1.94 -47.33
C ASP A 860 11.27 0.51 -47.06
N GLN A 861 10.22 0.06 -47.77
CA GLN A 861 9.63 -1.27 -47.55
C GLN A 861 10.66 -2.40 -47.67
N SER A 862 11.56 -2.32 -48.65
CA SER A 862 12.62 -3.31 -48.85
C SER A 862 13.57 -3.43 -47.65
N ALA A 863 13.77 -2.35 -46.89
CA ALA A 863 14.55 -2.38 -45.66
C ALA A 863 13.75 -3.07 -44.54
N LEU A 864 12.46 -2.75 -44.39
CA LEU A 864 11.59 -3.38 -43.40
C LEU A 864 11.42 -4.90 -43.62
N ASP A 865 11.35 -5.32 -44.88
CA ASP A 865 11.24 -6.73 -45.25
C ASP A 865 12.45 -7.56 -44.75
N THR A 866 13.62 -6.93 -44.54
CA THR A 866 14.79 -7.60 -43.96
C THR A 866 14.56 -8.09 -42.53
N LEU A 867 13.62 -7.48 -41.78
CA LEU A 867 13.27 -7.87 -40.42
C LEU A 867 12.38 -9.11 -40.37
N LYS A 868 11.66 -9.43 -41.46
CA LYS A 868 10.69 -10.55 -41.54
C LYS A 868 9.60 -10.50 -40.46
N LEU A 869 9.03 -9.31 -40.24
CA LEU A 869 8.00 -9.07 -39.23
C LEU A 869 6.64 -8.64 -39.83
N ASP A 870 6.52 -8.64 -41.16
CA ASP A 870 5.33 -8.18 -41.88
C ASP A 870 4.91 -6.74 -41.47
N LEU A 871 5.91 -5.87 -41.36
CA LEU A 871 5.74 -4.44 -41.11
C LEU A 871 5.56 -3.71 -42.44
N VAL A 872 4.69 -2.70 -42.46
CA VAL A 872 4.40 -1.91 -43.66
C VAL A 872 4.97 -0.51 -43.51
N GLY A 873 5.82 -0.12 -44.46
CA GLY A 873 6.43 1.21 -44.53
C GLY A 873 5.61 2.22 -45.32
N GLY A 874 5.95 3.49 -45.18
CA GLY A 874 5.23 4.61 -45.81
C GLY A 874 6.04 5.48 -46.77
N LYS A 875 7.34 5.19 -46.96
CA LYS A 875 8.20 6.03 -47.81
C LYS A 875 7.94 5.71 -49.28
N ILE A 876 7.09 6.53 -49.91
CA ILE A 876 6.86 6.48 -51.34
C ILE A 876 8.17 6.88 -52.03
N ILE A 877 8.73 5.96 -52.83
CA ILE A 877 9.85 6.26 -53.71
C ILE A 877 9.43 7.45 -54.59
N ALA A 878 10.16 8.56 -54.52
CA ALA A 878 10.04 9.63 -55.50
C ALA A 878 10.50 9.07 -56.85
N VAL A 879 9.57 8.47 -57.60
CA VAL A 879 9.78 8.14 -58.99
C VAL A 879 9.84 9.49 -59.69
N THR A 880 11.04 9.94 -60.04
CA THR A 880 11.24 11.06 -60.97
C THR A 880 10.37 10.76 -62.20
N PRO A 881 9.41 11.61 -62.57
CA PRO A 881 8.62 11.36 -63.76
C PRO A 881 9.56 11.53 -64.95
N GLN A 882 10.00 10.40 -65.51
CA GLN A 882 10.53 10.38 -66.85
C GLN A 882 9.39 10.82 -67.77
N ALA A 883 9.57 11.97 -68.41
CA ALA A 883 8.58 12.60 -69.26
C ALA A 883 8.13 11.63 -70.37
N ALA A 884 6.97 11.02 -70.17
CA ALA A 884 6.22 10.33 -71.22
C ALA A 884 5.13 11.29 -71.70
N ASN A 885 5.39 11.92 -72.84
CA ASN A 885 4.42 12.71 -73.59
C ASN A 885 3.19 11.85 -73.87
N THR A 886 2.06 12.18 -73.24
CA THR A 886 0.76 11.69 -73.70
C THR A 886 -0.27 12.80 -73.58
N THR A 887 -0.79 13.16 -74.76
CA THR A 887 -1.77 14.19 -75.08
C THR A 887 -3.06 14.05 -74.27
N VAL A 888 -3.42 15.10 -73.54
CA VAL A 888 -4.73 15.27 -72.89
C VAL A 888 -5.67 16.00 -73.84
N THR A 889 -6.80 15.38 -74.15
CA THR A 889 -7.94 16.00 -74.82
C THR A 889 -8.83 16.66 -73.77
N ILE A 890 -9.18 17.93 -73.99
CA ILE A 890 -10.00 18.77 -73.12
C ILE A 890 -11.49 18.45 -73.33
N GLY A 891 -12.24 18.32 -72.23
CA GLY A 891 -13.70 18.36 -72.20
C GLY A 891 -14.18 18.95 -70.87
N GLN A 892 -14.58 20.22 -70.90
CA GLN A 892 -15.13 21.01 -69.79
C GLN A 892 -16.51 20.49 -69.33
N THR A 893 -16.88 20.63 -68.05
CA THR A 893 -17.95 21.56 -67.60
C THR A 893 -18.24 21.52 -66.08
N ASN A 894 -18.06 22.69 -65.45
CA ASN A 894 -18.92 23.43 -64.49
C ASN A 894 -19.69 22.70 -63.38
N GLN A 895 -19.33 22.95 -62.11
CA GLN A 895 -19.95 23.92 -61.16
C GLN A 895 -21.38 23.60 -60.73
N THR A 896 -21.57 23.34 -59.42
CA THR A 896 -22.27 24.29 -58.52
C THR A 896 -22.16 23.88 -57.04
N THR A 897 -22.02 24.93 -56.23
CA THR A 897 -22.00 25.01 -54.76
C THR A 897 -23.42 25.09 -54.18
N THR A 898 -23.64 24.67 -52.93
CA THR A 898 -24.13 25.54 -51.83
C THR A 898 -24.35 24.79 -50.52
N ALA A 899 -24.17 25.54 -49.43
CA ALA A 899 -24.26 25.18 -48.01
C ALA A 899 -25.68 25.35 -47.45
N ASN A 900 -25.99 24.69 -46.32
CA ASN A 900 -26.49 25.31 -45.07
C ASN A 900 -27.06 24.28 -44.06
N THR A 901 -26.68 24.46 -42.80
CA THR A 901 -27.24 23.95 -41.51
C THR A 901 -28.57 24.68 -41.16
N PRO A 902 -29.20 24.57 -39.95
CA PRO A 902 -29.48 23.47 -38.99
C PRO A 902 -30.98 23.46 -38.54
N THR A 903 -31.41 22.54 -37.65
CA THR A 903 -32.13 22.78 -36.35
C THR A 903 -33.00 21.62 -35.82
N GLN A 904 -33.16 21.67 -34.48
CA GLN A 904 -33.78 20.80 -33.48
C GLN A 904 -35.28 20.48 -33.67
N THR A 905 -35.78 19.39 -33.04
CA THR A 905 -36.79 19.46 -31.94
C THR A 905 -37.10 18.10 -31.30
N SER A 906 -37.55 18.21 -30.05
CA SER A 906 -37.89 17.22 -29.03
C SER A 906 -39.30 16.62 -29.16
N GLY A 907 -39.53 15.48 -28.48
CA GLY A 907 -40.87 14.95 -28.23
C GLY A 907 -40.86 13.85 -27.15
N ALA A 908 -41.50 14.13 -26.01
CA ALA A 908 -41.73 13.22 -24.88
C ALA A 908 -42.90 12.23 -25.15
N PRO A 909 -43.10 11.22 -24.29
CA PRO A 909 -44.40 10.57 -24.14
C PRO A 909 -45.00 10.77 -22.73
N ALA A 910 -46.33 10.87 -22.69
CA ALA A 910 -47.22 10.84 -21.52
C ALA A 910 -48.39 9.91 -21.93
N VAL A 911 -48.61 8.75 -21.29
CA VAL A 911 -49.45 8.47 -20.10
C VAL A 911 -50.41 7.34 -20.51
N TYR A 912 -50.52 6.28 -19.70
CA TYR A 912 -51.81 5.77 -19.20
C TYR A 912 -51.59 4.89 -17.95
N ASP A 913 -52.60 5.00 -17.10
CA ASP A 913 -52.75 4.65 -15.69
C ASP A 913 -53.31 3.22 -15.50
N GLY A 914 -53.19 2.65 -14.30
CA GLY A 914 -53.79 1.34 -13.97
C GLY A 914 -53.38 0.76 -12.61
N ALA A 915 -54.27 0.90 -11.63
CA ALA A 915 -54.09 0.69 -10.19
C ALA A 915 -54.12 -0.78 -9.65
N GLY A 916 -53.50 -0.97 -8.47
CA GLY A 916 -54.10 -1.59 -7.27
C GLY A 916 -53.90 -3.09 -6.98
N PHE A 917 -53.25 -3.44 -5.86
CA PHE A 917 -53.86 -4.13 -4.68
C PHE A 917 -52.82 -4.47 -3.58
N LEU A 918 -53.25 -4.32 -2.32
CA LEU A 918 -52.59 -4.73 -1.06
C LEU A 918 -52.78 -6.23 -0.77
N LEU A 919 -51.83 -6.88 -0.08
CA LEU A 919 -52.01 -7.52 1.25
C LEU A 919 -50.80 -8.36 1.72
N LEU A 920 -50.56 -8.30 3.04
CA LEU A 920 -49.60 -9.08 3.84
C LEU A 920 -49.95 -10.58 3.92
N CYS A 921 -48.93 -11.43 4.12
CA CYS A 921 -48.91 -12.43 5.22
C CYS A 921 -47.53 -13.12 5.41
N LEU A 922 -47.23 -13.44 6.66
CA LEU A 922 -46.03 -14.10 7.22
C LEU A 922 -45.82 -15.56 6.74
N GLY A 923 -44.57 -16.03 6.81
CA GLY A 923 -44.22 -17.46 6.87
C GLY A 923 -42.73 -17.72 7.11
N LEU A 924 -42.40 -18.24 8.30
CA LEU A 924 -41.08 -18.69 8.78
C LEU A 924 -40.68 -20.08 8.23
N LEU A 925 -39.42 -20.48 8.51
CA LEU A 925 -38.72 -21.76 8.24
C LEU A 925 -38.07 -21.84 6.85
N THR A 926 -36.78 -22.13 6.65
CA THR A 926 -35.85 -23.05 7.34
C THR A 926 -34.38 -22.63 7.16
N HIS A 927 -33.55 -22.86 8.17
CA HIS A 927 -32.09 -22.80 8.11
C HIS A 927 -31.51 -24.16 8.57
N PHE A 928 -30.31 -24.47 8.07
CA PHE A 928 -29.36 -25.55 8.43
C PHE A 928 -29.49 -26.94 7.82
N THR A 929 -28.56 -27.20 6.88
CA THR A 929 -27.64 -28.37 6.79
C THR A 929 -26.53 -27.92 5.83
N HIS A 930 -25.21 -28.02 6.02
CA HIS A 930 -24.34 -29.01 6.62
C HIS A 930 -22.95 -28.39 6.88
N VAL A 931 -22.32 -28.77 7.99
CA VAL A 931 -20.86 -28.85 8.15
C VAL A 931 -20.56 -30.28 8.61
N LEU A 932 -19.32 -30.72 8.36
CA LEU A 932 -18.65 -31.98 8.74
C LEU A 932 -18.62 -32.98 7.57
N HIS A 933 -17.46 -33.46 7.11
CA HIS A 933 -16.30 -33.92 7.88
C HIS A 933 -14.99 -33.95 7.04
N PRO A 934 -13.83 -34.33 7.62
CA PRO A 934 -12.49 -33.89 7.26
C PRO A 934 -11.61 -35.03 6.70
N THR A 935 -10.53 -34.62 6.03
CA THR A 935 -9.14 -35.17 6.10
C THR A 935 -8.24 -34.22 5.34
#